data_AF-A0A812NLW3-F1
#
_entry.id   AF-A0A812NLW3-F1
#
_cell.length_a   1.000
_cell.length_b   1.000
_cell.length_c   1.000
_cell.angle_alpha   90.00
_cell.angle_beta   90.00
_cell.angle_gamma   90.00
#
_symmetry.space_group_name_H-M   'P 1'
#
loop_
_entity.id
_entity.type
_entity.pdbx_description
1 polymer ?
#
loop_
_entity_poly.entity_id
_entity_poly.type
_entity_poly.pdbx_seq_one_letter_code
_entity_poly.pdbx_strand_id
1 'polypeptide(L)'
;METYKLAQELQLVIPELHFEHSPHVVFEQPAERERAESSCISVLALFKNRYDIFTHPQGPHQRLDETHIFGELVIDADKDPDVEQMQAAMVLLAIRALGKSKAVLQQMPREMRRPEKAILQLMASEKNVVPSVWWISERGAKCIENALEIHELFNLAQMLQGENLPANIVQLRKCIEGKSEEQFRFYILFLLGFMSGIAAGTGSRFMNGKNASAVISGIRLLKRLMECSPAAIYWGYLDERARKLNMNFSSAEDLVLVRLSCLARVQDEKDYLQLRTSWDALKARERMALIDHFLADGIQEQAFMLEFLPNCVANAKANHTVGFAGLLGVLVDLLNNLHSSIDSMPNMDKVIPVDLSEMAEFIAVVQNRFVFLTCVSRCQLQFVGQRVLLKMTGGNWGRIADPDSDMTSLAYTLQDILQKQEFLEARHFPVLVAALLAPLALVLRPSDAFVGTSLGVRPEAPRAVRRAEPDNEALDEVDEEEYEDEDEEFDDEDEESSVALKSDYAFDEEPPKAWYNRRHIDRHKVNMKFFDIYKKPVDFFPHRLQAGDTVRVYYLEAKPGSGDKEVRGLRLSKDQLRETYFDGTILNFRGEYHARTMTVRAMIGKGLSSVGYEFQFPMHSPLITRIQVMRRGFIGRNKNAYFLRGMVGKRNIIPIDKERTEMDKRYADLRLDGREDEIPDPEYPQQEWDTYPLPVWKQDMADWNEEEYDPSKVDQRSDYETRVIAKYRMRPSRTGKYGT
;
A
#
# COMPACT_ATOMS: atom_id res chain seq x y z
N MET A 1 32.78 -15.30 21.63
CA MET A 1 31.69 -15.84 20.78
C MET A 1 31.83 -15.18 19.43
N GLU A 2 32.15 -15.95 18.39
CA GLU A 2 32.27 -15.43 17.02
C GLU A 2 30.89 -15.07 16.49
N THR A 3 30.77 -13.98 15.72
CA THR A 3 29.50 -13.42 15.25
C THR A 3 28.63 -14.43 14.50
N TYR A 4 29.24 -15.35 13.75
CA TYR A 4 28.54 -16.41 13.02
C TYR A 4 27.91 -17.45 13.95
N LYS A 5 28.55 -17.73 15.09
CA LYS A 5 28.01 -18.65 16.10
C LYS A 5 26.76 -18.06 16.75
N LEU A 6 26.77 -16.75 17.03
CA LEU A 6 25.60 -16.05 17.60
C LEU A 6 24.39 -16.08 16.64
N ALA A 7 24.60 -15.88 15.34
CA ALA A 7 23.51 -15.97 14.36
C ALA A 7 22.90 -17.38 14.34
N GLN A 8 23.74 -18.43 14.30
CA GLN A 8 23.28 -19.81 14.33
C GLN A 8 22.47 -20.13 15.60
N GLU A 9 22.94 -19.66 16.77
CA GLU A 9 22.21 -19.86 18.02
C GLU A 9 20.86 -19.13 18.03
N LEU A 10 20.79 -17.90 17.51
CA LEU A 10 19.53 -17.18 17.37
C LEU A 10 18.54 -17.92 16.44
N GLN A 11 19.02 -18.51 15.35
CA GLN A 11 18.18 -19.30 14.44
C GLN A 11 17.64 -20.59 15.07
N LEU A 12 18.32 -21.13 16.09
CA LEU A 12 17.87 -22.29 16.85
C LEU A 12 16.85 -21.92 17.94
N VAL A 13 17.01 -20.75 18.57
CA VAL A 13 16.20 -20.32 19.71
C VAL A 13 14.95 -19.54 19.28
N ILE A 14 15.03 -18.78 18.19
CA ILE A 14 13.94 -17.95 17.65
C ILE A 14 13.46 -18.57 16.33
N PRO A 15 12.34 -19.31 16.31
CA PRO A 15 11.90 -20.03 15.11
C PRO A 15 11.65 -19.11 13.91
N GLU A 16 11.27 -17.86 14.15
CA GLU A 16 11.08 -16.86 13.10
C GLU A 16 12.37 -16.44 12.42
N LEU A 17 13.55 -16.72 12.98
CA LEU A 17 14.83 -16.45 12.32
C LEU A 17 15.38 -17.66 11.55
N HIS A 18 14.77 -18.83 11.70
CA HIS A 18 15.24 -20.08 11.08
C HIS A 18 15.41 -19.93 9.56
N PHE A 19 16.56 -20.39 9.03
CA PHE A 19 16.96 -20.13 7.66
C PHE A 19 16.11 -20.81 6.58
N GLU A 20 15.58 -22.01 6.84
CA GLU A 20 14.69 -22.72 5.90
C GLU A 20 13.20 -22.68 6.25
N HIS A 21 12.85 -22.73 7.53
CA HIS A 21 11.48 -22.97 7.98
C HIS A 21 10.79 -21.77 8.63
N SER A 22 11.45 -20.61 8.69
CA SER A 22 10.82 -19.43 9.31
C SER A 22 9.59 -18.95 8.53
N PRO A 23 8.62 -18.31 9.22
CA PRO A 23 7.47 -17.69 8.58
C PRO A 23 7.87 -16.67 7.50
N HIS A 24 8.99 -15.96 7.67
CA HIS A 24 9.52 -15.05 6.64
C HIS A 24 9.85 -15.78 5.34
N VAL A 25 10.45 -16.97 5.41
CA VAL A 25 10.74 -17.78 4.22
C VAL A 25 9.46 -18.33 3.61
N VAL A 26 8.52 -18.78 4.43
CA VAL A 26 7.20 -19.25 3.99
C VAL A 26 6.43 -18.17 3.23
N PHE A 27 6.56 -16.91 3.63
CA PHE A 27 5.93 -15.77 2.94
C PHE A 27 6.80 -15.15 1.83
N GLU A 28 7.87 -15.82 1.39
CA GLU A 28 8.77 -15.36 0.32
C GLU A 28 9.46 -14.02 0.63
N GLN A 29 9.80 -13.78 1.91
CA GLN A 29 10.48 -12.57 2.39
C GLN A 29 11.82 -12.86 3.10
N PRO A 30 12.75 -13.64 2.49
CA PRO A 30 14.02 -14.01 3.14
C PRO A 30 14.90 -12.80 3.50
N ALA A 31 14.78 -11.69 2.76
CA ALA A 31 15.50 -10.45 3.06
C ALA A 31 15.00 -9.77 4.35
N GLU A 32 13.72 -9.92 4.71
CA GLU A 32 13.21 -9.37 5.99
C GLU A 32 13.69 -10.21 7.18
N ARG A 33 13.84 -11.53 7.02
CA ARG A 33 14.48 -12.41 8.01
C ARG A 33 15.91 -11.97 8.32
N GLU A 34 16.73 -11.70 7.29
CA GLU A 34 18.11 -11.25 7.49
C GLU A 34 18.21 -9.89 8.21
N ARG A 35 17.24 -9.00 7.98
CA ARG A 35 17.13 -7.74 8.72
C ARG A 35 16.74 -7.97 10.18
N ALA A 36 15.80 -8.88 10.43
CA ALA A 36 15.36 -9.25 11.76
C ALA A 36 16.49 -9.88 12.59
N GLU A 37 17.25 -10.80 11.98
CA GLU A 37 18.45 -11.39 12.59
C GLU A 37 19.51 -10.32 12.91
N SER A 38 19.79 -9.43 11.95
CA SER A 38 20.71 -8.29 12.14
C SER A 38 20.28 -7.37 13.28
N SER A 39 18.98 -7.08 13.39
CA SER A 39 18.39 -6.32 14.49
C SER A 39 18.63 -7.01 15.84
N CYS A 40 18.36 -8.32 15.94
CA CYS A 40 18.54 -9.08 17.18
C CYS A 40 20.02 -9.11 17.61
N ILE A 41 20.92 -9.42 16.68
CA ILE A 41 22.38 -9.42 16.94
C ILE A 41 22.84 -8.04 17.42
N SER A 42 22.35 -6.97 16.80
CA SER A 42 22.77 -5.60 17.12
C SER A 42 22.33 -5.17 18.51
N VAL A 43 21.11 -5.50 18.94
CA VAL A 43 20.63 -5.22 20.31
C VAL A 43 21.43 -6.00 21.34
N LEU A 44 21.68 -7.29 21.11
CA LEU A 44 22.51 -8.09 22.01
C LEU A 44 23.94 -7.54 22.11
N ALA A 45 24.49 -7.04 20.99
CA ALA A 45 25.79 -6.41 20.97
C ALA A 45 25.81 -5.08 21.74
N LEU A 46 24.75 -4.26 21.65
CA LEU A 46 24.62 -3.03 22.46
C LEU A 46 24.52 -3.38 23.96
N PHE A 47 23.63 -4.31 24.31
CA PHE A 47 23.41 -4.73 25.70
C PHE A 47 24.67 -5.32 26.35
N LYS A 48 25.43 -6.14 25.60
CA LYS A 48 26.70 -6.72 26.09
C LYS A 48 27.91 -5.81 25.88
N ASN A 49 27.71 -4.58 25.40
CA ASN A 49 28.78 -3.63 25.10
C ASN A 49 29.87 -4.22 24.18
N ARG A 50 29.46 -4.94 23.13
CA ARG A 50 30.33 -5.64 22.17
C ARG A 50 30.45 -4.87 20.86
N TYR A 51 31.35 -3.89 20.86
CA TYR A 51 31.66 -3.07 19.69
C TYR A 51 32.10 -3.90 18.48
N ASP A 52 32.89 -4.95 18.71
CA ASP A 52 33.42 -5.85 17.69
C ASP A 52 32.30 -6.57 16.93
N ILE A 53 31.26 -7.03 17.63
CA ILE A 53 30.09 -7.69 17.04
C ILE A 53 29.22 -6.66 16.32
N PHE A 54 28.96 -5.52 16.96
CA PHE A 54 28.08 -4.48 16.40
C PHE A 54 28.62 -3.92 15.08
N THR A 55 29.93 -3.69 15.00
CA THR A 55 30.59 -3.07 13.84
C THR A 55 31.21 -4.08 12.86
N HIS A 56 31.10 -5.38 13.12
CA HIS A 56 31.63 -6.43 12.26
C HIS A 56 31.34 -6.25 10.76
N PRO A 57 30.10 -5.90 10.32
CA PRO A 57 29.81 -5.75 8.89
C PRO A 57 30.25 -4.40 8.30
N GLN A 58 30.88 -3.52 9.08
CA GLN A 58 31.26 -2.17 8.66
C GLN A 58 32.69 -2.13 8.11
N GLY A 59 32.84 -1.54 6.92
CA GLY A 59 34.14 -1.31 6.30
C GLY A 59 34.96 -0.24 7.05
N PRO A 60 36.30 -0.23 6.92
CA PRO A 60 37.19 0.61 7.73
C PRO A 60 36.86 2.11 7.70
N HIS A 61 36.47 2.65 6.55
CA HIS A 61 36.17 4.08 6.36
C HIS A 61 34.75 4.50 6.79
N GLN A 62 33.89 3.53 7.08
CA GLN A 62 32.53 3.78 7.54
C GLN A 62 32.32 3.31 8.98
N ARG A 63 33.34 2.69 9.57
CA ARG A 63 33.24 2.10 10.90
C ARG A 63 32.93 3.16 11.94
N LEU A 64 32.01 2.83 12.83
CA LEU A 64 31.60 3.68 13.93
C LEU A 64 32.77 3.93 14.89
N ASP A 65 32.84 5.12 15.49
CA ASP A 65 33.79 5.38 16.56
C ASP A 65 33.38 4.63 17.84
N GLU A 66 34.35 3.95 18.47
CA GLU A 66 34.12 3.09 19.63
C GLU A 66 33.90 3.89 20.92
N THR A 67 34.63 4.97 21.14
CA THR A 67 34.62 5.67 22.44
C THR A 67 33.49 6.69 22.56
N HIS A 68 33.12 7.39 21.49
CA HIS A 68 32.08 8.40 21.53
C HIS A 68 30.73 7.84 21.08
N ILE A 69 30.63 7.43 19.81
CA ILE A 69 29.32 7.14 19.21
C ILE A 69 28.76 5.81 19.69
N PHE A 70 29.59 4.76 19.80
CA PHE A 70 29.12 3.47 20.34
C PHE A 70 28.71 3.59 21.80
N GLY A 71 29.49 4.32 22.61
CA GLY A 71 29.16 4.58 24.01
C GLY A 71 27.82 5.27 24.19
N GLU A 72 27.49 6.26 23.35
CA GLU A 72 26.16 6.90 23.34
C GLU A 72 25.05 5.91 23.01
N LEU A 73 25.25 5.01 22.04
CA LEU A 73 24.26 3.98 21.71
C LEU A 73 24.03 2.98 22.85
N VAL A 74 25.09 2.61 23.58
CA VAL A 74 25.00 1.74 24.75
C VAL A 74 24.25 2.43 25.90
N ILE A 75 24.51 3.73 26.12
CA ILE A 75 23.74 4.54 27.08
C ILE A 75 22.27 4.64 26.62
N ASP A 76 22.04 4.80 25.32
CA ASP A 76 20.69 4.93 24.79
C ASP A 76 19.87 3.65 24.83
N ALA A 77 20.53 2.49 24.73
CA ALA A 77 19.90 1.17 24.85
C ALA A 77 19.43 0.83 26.27
N ASP A 78 19.74 1.69 27.25
CA ASP A 78 19.61 1.41 28.68
C ASP A 78 20.55 0.27 29.13
N LYS A 79 21.18 0.42 30.29
CA LYS A 79 22.18 -0.56 30.75
C LYS A 79 21.56 -1.80 31.38
N ASP A 80 20.32 -1.71 31.85
CA ASP A 80 19.65 -2.79 32.58
C ASP A 80 18.20 -3.05 32.11
N PRO A 81 17.93 -3.30 30.81
CA PRO A 81 16.68 -3.94 30.45
C PRO A 81 16.57 -5.28 31.15
N ASP A 82 15.42 -5.54 31.77
CA ASP A 82 15.19 -6.83 32.41
C ASP A 82 15.13 -7.97 31.36
N VAL A 83 15.18 -9.22 31.85
CA VAL A 83 15.22 -10.39 30.97
C VAL A 83 13.96 -10.49 30.11
N GLU A 84 12.80 -10.13 30.65
CA GLU A 84 11.51 -10.19 29.94
C GLU A 84 11.44 -9.13 28.83
N GLN A 85 11.92 -7.91 29.09
CA GLN A 85 12.05 -6.84 28.11
C GLN A 85 13.02 -7.21 27.00
N MET A 86 14.16 -7.81 27.34
CA MET A 86 15.11 -8.26 26.33
C MET A 86 14.49 -9.35 25.45
N GLN A 87 13.81 -10.34 26.04
CA GLN A 87 13.06 -11.36 25.30
C GLN A 87 11.98 -10.73 24.41
N ALA A 88 11.17 -9.82 24.95
CA ALA A 88 10.14 -9.10 24.22
C ALA A 88 10.70 -8.30 23.04
N ALA A 89 11.84 -7.63 23.22
CA ALA A 89 12.51 -6.89 22.15
C ALA A 89 12.99 -7.84 21.04
N MET A 90 13.55 -9.01 21.39
CA MET A 90 13.97 -10.03 20.42
C MET A 90 12.79 -10.59 19.64
N VAL A 91 11.70 -10.96 20.32
CA VAL A 91 10.50 -11.45 19.66
C VAL A 91 9.89 -10.39 18.75
N LEU A 92 9.73 -9.15 19.22
CA LEU A 92 9.19 -8.06 18.41
C LEU A 92 10.06 -7.82 17.16
N LEU A 93 11.39 -7.74 17.30
CA LEU A 93 12.29 -7.54 16.16
C LEU A 93 12.25 -8.71 15.17
N ALA A 94 12.06 -9.94 15.66
CA ALA A 94 11.91 -11.15 14.84
C ALA A 94 10.60 -11.17 14.04
N ILE A 95 9.47 -10.81 14.67
CA ILE A 95 8.15 -10.98 14.04
C ILE A 95 7.69 -9.76 13.24
N ARG A 96 8.13 -8.54 13.58
CA ARG A 96 7.55 -7.28 13.07
C ARG A 96 7.41 -7.23 11.55
N ALA A 97 8.42 -7.70 10.81
CA ALA A 97 8.43 -7.59 9.37
C ALA A 97 7.43 -8.51 8.66
N LEU A 98 6.88 -9.53 9.35
CA LEU A 98 5.81 -10.38 8.82
C LEU A 98 4.55 -9.57 8.50
N GLY A 99 4.32 -8.47 9.24
CA GLY A 99 3.21 -7.54 9.01
C GLY A 99 3.32 -6.81 7.67
N LYS A 100 4.51 -6.75 7.05
CA LYS A 100 4.70 -6.16 5.71
C LYS A 100 4.32 -7.13 4.59
N SER A 101 4.11 -8.41 4.90
CA SER A 101 3.76 -9.41 3.89
C SER A 101 2.46 -9.03 3.20
N LYS A 102 2.51 -8.94 1.86
CA LYS A 102 1.30 -8.72 1.04
C LYS A 102 0.30 -9.86 1.26
N ALA A 103 0.77 -11.09 1.45
CA ALA A 103 -0.07 -12.25 1.71
C ALA A 103 -0.82 -12.11 3.05
N VAL A 104 -0.15 -11.63 4.09
CA VAL A 104 -0.78 -11.38 5.41
C VAL A 104 -1.75 -10.20 5.32
N LEU A 105 -1.30 -9.04 4.81
CA LEU A 105 -2.13 -7.83 4.73
C LEU A 105 -3.38 -8.00 3.85
N GLN A 106 -3.33 -8.83 2.80
CA GLN A 106 -4.49 -9.08 1.95
C GLN A 106 -5.61 -9.85 2.63
N GLN A 107 -5.30 -10.60 3.69
CA GLN A 107 -6.27 -11.35 4.50
C GLN A 107 -7.00 -10.45 5.50
N MET A 108 -6.46 -9.26 5.80
CA MET A 108 -7.10 -8.30 6.71
C MET A 108 -8.17 -7.43 6.03
N PRO A 109 -9.18 -6.95 6.78
CA PRO A 109 -10.10 -5.90 6.35
C PRO A 109 -9.33 -4.67 5.85
N ARG A 110 -9.82 -4.00 4.80
CA ARG A 110 -9.09 -2.90 4.12
C ARG A 110 -8.65 -1.77 5.06
N GLU A 111 -9.49 -1.44 6.03
CA GLU A 111 -9.27 -0.38 7.02
C GLU A 111 -8.18 -0.74 8.05
N MET A 112 -7.90 -2.04 8.22
CA MET A 112 -6.93 -2.55 9.21
C MET A 112 -5.61 -2.99 8.58
N ARG A 113 -5.38 -2.74 7.27
CA ARG A 113 -4.16 -3.17 6.56
C ARG A 113 -2.93 -2.32 6.91
N ARG A 114 -2.52 -2.35 8.18
CA ARG A 114 -1.28 -1.78 8.69
C ARG A 114 -0.36 -2.92 9.15
N PRO A 115 0.96 -2.84 8.91
CA PRO A 115 1.89 -3.86 9.37
C PRO A 115 1.79 -4.13 10.87
N GLU A 116 1.64 -3.09 11.68
CA GLU A 116 1.59 -3.18 13.14
C GLU A 116 0.33 -3.91 13.59
N LYS A 117 -0.83 -3.55 13.04
CA LYS A 117 -2.12 -4.24 13.27
C LYS A 117 -2.11 -5.70 12.81
N ALA A 118 -1.41 -5.99 11.72
CA ALA A 118 -1.25 -7.37 11.25
C ALA A 118 -0.52 -8.21 12.29
N ILE A 119 0.55 -7.69 12.89
CA ILE A 119 1.29 -8.40 13.95
C ILE A 119 0.44 -8.60 15.19
N LEU A 120 -0.28 -7.56 15.66
CA LEU A 120 -1.19 -7.67 16.79
C LEU A 120 -2.22 -8.79 16.57
N GLN A 121 -2.79 -8.87 15.37
CA GLN A 121 -3.73 -9.93 15.03
C GLN A 121 -3.09 -11.32 14.94
N LEU A 122 -1.87 -11.43 14.40
CA LEU A 122 -1.12 -12.68 14.38
C LEU A 122 -0.81 -13.18 15.80
N MET A 123 -0.40 -12.28 16.70
CA MET A 123 -0.16 -12.61 18.11
C MET A 123 -1.42 -13.12 18.81
N ALA A 124 -2.57 -12.51 18.52
CA ALA A 124 -3.83 -12.86 19.15
C ALA A 124 -4.46 -14.16 18.60
N SER A 125 -4.42 -14.37 17.28
CA SER A 125 -5.23 -15.40 16.60
C SER A 125 -4.41 -16.52 15.96
N GLU A 126 -3.17 -16.26 15.56
CA GLU A 126 -2.41 -17.15 14.66
C GLU A 126 -0.98 -17.40 15.18
N LYS A 127 -0.88 -17.85 16.43
CA LYS A 127 0.42 -18.06 17.10
C LYS A 127 1.34 -19.07 16.39
N ASN A 128 0.79 -19.92 15.51
CA ASN A 128 1.59 -20.81 14.66
C ASN A 128 2.48 -20.05 13.64
N VAL A 129 2.10 -18.82 13.31
CA VAL A 129 2.85 -17.92 12.41
C VAL A 129 3.89 -17.11 13.18
N VAL A 130 3.71 -16.93 14.49
CA VAL A 130 4.62 -16.20 15.38
C VAL A 130 4.91 -17.03 16.63
N PRO A 131 5.53 -18.22 16.47
CA PRO A 131 5.66 -19.20 17.55
C PRO A 131 6.43 -18.68 18.77
N SER A 132 7.33 -17.69 18.64
CA SER A 132 8.03 -17.10 19.78
C SER A 132 7.10 -16.41 20.78
N VAL A 133 5.90 -16.01 20.33
CA VAL A 133 4.89 -15.37 21.18
C VAL A 133 4.28 -16.35 22.19
N TRP A 134 4.43 -17.68 22.01
CA TRP A 134 3.97 -18.65 23.00
C TRP A 134 4.74 -18.63 24.32
N TRP A 135 6.00 -18.18 24.29
CA TRP A 135 6.95 -18.32 25.38
C TRP A 135 7.19 -17.02 26.14
N ILE A 136 6.49 -15.95 25.75
CA ILE A 136 6.64 -14.63 26.35
C ILE A 136 5.67 -14.48 27.54
N SER A 137 6.12 -13.79 28.59
CA SER A 137 5.28 -13.42 29.73
C SER A 137 4.16 -12.48 29.29
N GLU A 138 3.10 -12.37 30.09
CA GLU A 138 2.02 -11.40 29.86
C GLU A 138 2.55 -9.96 29.83
N ARG A 139 3.47 -9.63 30.73
CA ARG A 139 4.17 -8.34 30.76
C ARG A 139 4.96 -8.10 29.47
N GLY A 140 5.73 -9.09 29.02
CA GLY A 140 6.47 -9.01 27.76
C GLY A 140 5.55 -8.86 26.55
N ALA A 141 4.44 -9.60 26.48
CA ALA A 141 3.43 -9.44 25.44
C ALA A 141 2.86 -8.00 25.43
N LYS A 142 2.57 -7.44 26.61
CA LYS A 142 2.10 -6.06 26.75
C LYS A 142 3.13 -5.03 26.27
N CYS A 143 4.42 -5.25 26.54
CA CYS A 143 5.50 -4.42 25.97
C CYS A 143 5.49 -4.44 24.44
N ILE A 144 5.34 -5.62 23.83
CA ILE A 144 5.26 -5.77 22.36
C ILE A 144 4.03 -5.03 21.81
N GLU A 145 2.85 -5.24 22.40
CA GLU A 145 1.61 -4.57 21.98
C GLU A 145 1.75 -3.05 22.03
N ASN A 146 2.22 -2.51 23.15
CA ASN A 146 2.43 -1.08 23.35
C ASN A 146 3.41 -0.51 22.32
N ALA A 147 4.51 -1.21 22.05
CA ALA A 147 5.48 -0.76 21.07
C ALA A 147 4.90 -0.74 19.64
N LEU A 148 4.07 -1.72 19.28
CA LEU A 148 3.38 -1.76 17.98
C LEU A 148 2.35 -0.63 17.86
N GLU A 149 1.58 -0.35 18.91
CA GLU A 149 0.64 0.79 18.95
C GLU A 149 1.36 2.13 18.78
N ILE A 150 2.46 2.33 19.50
CA ILE A 150 3.27 3.55 19.38
C ILE A 150 3.86 3.65 17.97
N HIS A 151 4.37 2.54 17.42
CA HIS A 151 5.00 2.53 16.10
C HIS A 151 4.00 2.78 14.96
N GLU A 152 2.73 2.40 15.12
CA GLU A 152 1.67 2.73 14.15
C GLU A 152 1.47 4.24 14.04
N LEU A 153 1.60 4.97 15.15
CA LEU A 153 1.40 6.42 15.22
C LEU A 153 2.66 7.21 14.85
N PHE A 154 3.83 6.70 15.23
CA PHE A 154 5.08 7.42 15.07
C PHE A 154 6.22 6.49 14.61
N ASN A 155 6.75 6.77 13.43
CA ASN A 155 7.93 6.10 12.91
C ASN A 155 9.16 7.01 12.99
N LEU A 156 10.18 6.60 13.76
CA LEU A 156 11.44 7.33 13.88
C LEU A 156 12.11 7.55 12.50
N ALA A 157 12.11 6.53 11.62
CA ALA A 157 12.76 6.66 10.32
C ALA A 157 12.11 7.73 9.44
N GLN A 158 10.78 7.90 9.53
CA GLN A 158 10.06 8.96 8.84
C GLN A 158 10.42 10.34 9.40
N MET A 159 10.60 10.47 10.73
CA MET A 159 11.09 11.71 11.33
C MET A 159 12.51 12.05 10.88
N LEU A 160 13.44 11.09 10.93
CA LEU A 160 14.83 11.31 10.52
C LEU A 160 14.95 11.67 9.03
N GLN A 161 14.01 11.22 8.21
CA GLN A 161 13.93 11.56 6.79
C GLN A 161 13.18 12.87 6.51
N GLY A 162 12.60 13.52 7.52
CA GLY A 162 11.83 14.76 7.33
C GLY A 162 10.44 14.55 6.72
N GLU A 163 9.92 13.31 6.73
CA GLU A 163 8.58 12.98 6.23
C GLU A 163 7.49 13.31 7.25
N ASN A 164 7.72 12.99 8.54
CA ASN A 164 6.80 13.34 9.63
C ASN A 164 6.59 14.84 9.79
N LEU A 165 5.47 15.20 10.39
CA LEU A 165 5.12 16.54 10.84
C LEU A 165 5.33 16.69 12.36
N PRO A 166 5.47 17.92 12.87
CA PRO A 166 5.43 18.19 14.32
C PRO A 166 4.23 17.54 15.05
N ALA A 167 3.07 17.48 14.40
CA ALA A 167 1.88 16.81 14.93
C ALA A 167 2.06 15.31 15.21
N ASN A 168 2.92 14.59 14.48
CA ASN A 168 3.19 13.19 14.79
C ASN A 168 3.90 13.03 16.15
N ILE A 169 4.69 14.02 16.58
CA ILE A 169 5.31 14.03 17.92
C ILE A 169 4.25 14.37 18.98
N VAL A 170 3.23 15.18 18.66
CA VAL A 170 2.07 15.38 19.55
C VAL A 170 1.33 14.06 19.76
N GLN A 171 1.09 13.29 18.69
CA GLN A 171 0.45 11.98 18.77
C GLN A 171 1.28 11.00 19.61
N LEU A 172 2.60 10.97 19.40
CA LEU A 172 3.53 10.18 20.21
C LEU A 172 3.45 10.56 21.69
N ARG A 173 3.48 11.85 22.03
CA ARG A 173 3.38 12.33 23.42
C ARG A 173 2.08 11.87 24.07
N LYS A 174 0.94 12.10 23.42
CA LYS A 174 -0.37 11.69 23.96
C LYS A 174 -0.46 10.18 24.19
N CYS A 175 0.17 9.38 23.32
CA CYS A 175 0.21 7.93 23.47
C CYS A 175 1.07 7.50 24.67
N ILE A 176 2.12 8.27 25.00
CA ILE A 176 3.04 7.97 26.11
C ILE A 176 2.56 8.53 27.46
N GLU A 177 1.79 9.62 27.47
CA GLU A 177 1.25 10.23 28.70
C GLU A 177 0.42 9.26 29.57
N GLY A 178 -0.16 8.22 28.97
CA GLY A 178 -0.88 7.15 29.69
C GLY A 178 -0.09 5.86 29.90
N LYS A 179 1.21 5.85 29.61
CA LYS A 179 2.09 4.66 29.64
C LYS A 179 3.23 4.87 30.65
N SER A 180 3.77 3.77 31.19
CA SER A 180 4.87 3.86 32.17
C SER A 180 6.19 4.28 31.50
N GLU A 181 7.10 4.88 32.28
CA GLU A 181 8.45 5.23 31.80
C GLU A 181 9.17 3.99 31.24
N GLU A 182 8.97 2.85 31.88
CA GLU A 182 9.46 1.55 31.44
C GLU A 182 9.04 1.20 30.00
N GLN A 183 7.75 1.39 29.65
CA GLN A 183 7.24 1.12 28.31
C GLN A 183 7.88 2.04 27.26
N PHE A 184 8.16 3.29 27.63
CA PHE A 184 8.87 4.21 26.74
C PHE A 184 10.33 3.80 26.55
N ARG A 185 11.04 3.38 27.60
CA ARG A 185 12.41 2.85 27.50
C ARG A 185 12.47 1.59 26.62
N PHE A 186 11.52 0.67 26.79
CA PHE A 186 11.36 -0.48 25.90
C PHE A 186 11.19 -0.07 24.43
N TYR A 187 10.36 0.95 24.16
CA TYR A 187 10.18 1.47 22.81
C TYR A 187 11.48 2.04 22.22
N ILE A 188 12.30 2.75 23.02
CA ILE A 188 13.63 3.24 22.59
C ILE A 188 14.57 2.08 22.26
N LEU A 189 14.61 1.02 23.09
CA LEU A 189 15.40 -0.18 22.84
C LEU A 189 14.99 -0.85 21.52
N PHE A 190 13.67 -0.99 21.30
CA PHE A 190 13.12 -1.48 20.04
C PHE A 190 13.54 -0.61 18.85
N LEU A 191 13.48 0.72 18.96
CA LEU A 191 13.89 1.64 17.89
C LEU A 191 15.37 1.49 17.54
N LEU A 192 16.26 1.35 18.55
CA LEU A 192 17.69 1.12 18.32
C LEU A 192 17.95 -0.20 17.57
N GLY A 193 17.28 -1.28 17.98
CA GLY A 193 17.36 -2.57 17.31
C GLY A 193 16.81 -2.52 15.89
N PHE A 194 15.66 -1.89 15.71
CA PHE A 194 15.02 -1.71 14.41
C PHE A 194 15.94 -0.94 13.46
N MET A 195 16.45 0.22 13.87
CA MET A 195 17.34 1.05 13.05
C MET A 195 18.65 0.33 12.71
N SER A 196 19.17 -0.48 13.63
CA SER A 196 20.40 -1.24 13.41
C SER A 196 20.27 -2.32 12.32
N GLY A 197 19.12 -2.96 12.21
CA GLY A 197 18.90 -4.06 11.26
C GLY A 197 18.41 -3.68 9.87
N ILE A 198 18.10 -2.39 9.59
CA ILE A 198 17.50 -1.97 8.31
C ILE A 198 18.32 -2.42 7.08
N ALA A 199 19.65 -2.44 7.19
CA ALA A 199 20.56 -2.80 6.11
C ALA A 199 21.01 -4.27 6.10
N ALA A 200 20.44 -5.10 6.99
CA ALA A 200 20.81 -6.50 7.24
C ALA A 200 22.31 -6.73 7.55
N GLY A 201 22.65 -7.98 7.87
CA GLY A 201 24.02 -8.43 8.09
C GLY A 201 24.29 -8.95 9.50
N THR A 202 25.52 -9.39 9.74
CA THR A 202 25.96 -9.99 11.00
C THR A 202 26.40 -8.90 11.99
N GLY A 203 25.44 -8.09 12.45
CA GLY A 203 25.67 -6.82 13.17
C GLY A 203 25.04 -5.64 12.42
N SER A 204 25.35 -4.42 12.84
CA SER A 204 24.72 -3.23 12.26
C SER A 204 25.52 -2.66 11.10
N ARG A 205 25.04 -2.88 9.87
CA ARG A 205 25.60 -2.21 8.67
C ARG A 205 25.10 -0.77 8.54
N PHE A 206 23.89 -0.50 9.03
CA PHE A 206 23.25 0.81 8.92
C PHE A 206 23.81 1.82 9.93
N MET A 207 23.95 1.44 11.20
CA MET A 207 24.46 2.30 12.27
C MET A 207 25.99 2.40 12.20
N ASN A 208 26.44 3.09 11.17
CA ASN A 208 27.84 3.34 10.85
C ASN A 208 28.20 4.80 11.19
N GLY A 209 29.48 5.18 11.03
CA GLY A 209 29.96 6.52 11.40
C GLY A 209 29.24 7.69 10.71
N LYS A 210 28.58 7.45 9.57
CA LYS A 210 27.80 8.48 8.86
C LYS A 210 26.38 8.62 9.40
N ASN A 211 25.71 7.49 9.64
CA ASN A 211 24.28 7.46 9.92
C ASN A 211 23.95 7.50 11.42
N ALA A 212 24.78 6.90 12.27
CA ALA A 212 24.45 6.70 13.69
C ALA A 212 24.17 8.01 14.42
N SER A 213 24.95 9.06 14.16
CA SER A 213 24.75 10.36 14.81
C SER A 213 23.37 10.97 14.52
N ALA A 214 22.78 10.73 13.34
CA ALA A 214 21.42 11.22 13.06
C ALA A 214 20.37 10.48 13.90
N VAL A 215 20.55 9.16 14.09
CA VAL A 215 19.67 8.33 14.92
C VAL A 215 19.79 8.72 16.39
N ILE A 216 21.01 8.88 16.91
CA ILE A 216 21.27 9.29 18.29
C ILE A 216 20.65 10.66 18.57
N SER A 217 20.89 11.65 17.68
CA SER A 217 20.25 12.97 17.77
C SER A 217 18.73 12.88 17.88
N GLY A 218 18.10 12.05 17.02
CA GLY A 218 16.65 11.83 17.07
C GLY A 218 16.20 11.21 18.39
N ILE A 219 16.87 10.15 18.86
CA ILE A 219 16.53 9.47 20.11
C ILE A 219 16.74 10.40 21.32
N ARG A 220 17.83 11.15 21.37
CA ARG A 220 18.12 12.12 22.43
C ARG A 220 17.03 13.18 22.56
N LEU A 221 16.53 13.69 21.44
CA LEU A 221 15.43 14.65 21.45
C LEU A 221 14.09 14.00 21.85
N LEU A 222 13.86 12.75 21.42
CA LEU A 222 12.69 11.98 21.87
C LEU A 222 12.73 11.66 23.36
N LYS A 223 13.90 11.43 23.97
CA LYS A 223 14.00 11.22 25.42
C LYS A 223 13.51 12.43 26.23
N ARG A 224 13.49 13.62 25.62
CA ARG A 224 12.97 14.86 26.20
C ARG A 224 11.52 15.13 25.82
N LEU A 225 10.78 14.08 25.42
CA LEU A 225 9.39 14.19 24.94
C LEU A 225 8.46 14.90 25.93
N MET A 226 8.66 14.67 27.23
CA MET A 226 7.83 15.27 28.29
C MET A 226 8.34 16.64 28.75
N GLU A 227 9.59 17.00 28.45
CA GLU A 227 10.23 18.25 28.90
C GLU A 227 10.06 19.40 27.90
N CYS A 228 10.12 19.09 26.60
CA CYS A 228 10.12 20.09 25.53
C CYS A 228 8.72 20.24 24.91
N SER A 229 8.50 21.19 24.00
CA SER A 229 7.30 21.17 23.14
C SER A 229 7.52 20.23 21.93
N PRO A 230 6.46 19.65 21.32
CA PRO A 230 6.61 18.77 20.17
C PRO A 230 7.27 19.45 18.97
N ALA A 231 6.96 20.74 18.77
CA ALA A 231 7.61 21.57 17.76
C ALA A 231 9.10 21.78 18.05
N ALA A 232 9.49 21.98 19.31
CA ALA A 232 10.90 22.13 19.69
C ALA A 232 11.70 20.85 19.45
N ILE A 233 11.09 19.66 19.66
CA ILE A 233 11.73 18.37 19.37
C ILE A 233 11.94 18.22 17.85
N TYR A 234 10.90 18.49 17.06
CA TYR A 234 10.98 18.37 15.60
C TYR A 234 12.02 19.33 14.99
N TRP A 235 11.87 20.64 15.25
CA TRP A 235 12.74 21.66 14.68
C TRP A 235 14.14 21.64 15.30
N GLY A 236 14.26 21.22 16.57
CA GLY A 236 15.55 20.98 17.21
C GLY A 236 16.36 19.87 16.52
N TYR A 237 15.69 18.82 16.04
CA TYR A 237 16.34 17.78 15.24
C TYR A 237 16.87 18.35 13.93
N LEU A 238 16.05 19.13 13.22
CA LEU A 238 16.47 19.75 11.96
C LEU A 238 17.61 20.76 12.16
N ASP A 239 17.61 21.52 13.25
CA ASP A 239 18.73 22.41 13.61
C ASP A 239 20.03 21.62 13.84
N GLU A 240 19.99 20.50 14.56
CA GLU A 240 21.16 19.63 14.72
C GLU A 240 21.68 19.09 13.38
N ARG A 241 20.77 18.77 12.45
CA ARG A 241 21.13 18.34 11.09
C ARG A 241 21.74 19.49 10.28
N ALA A 242 21.19 20.70 10.39
CA ALA A 242 21.70 21.90 9.74
C ALA A 242 23.14 22.19 10.19
N ARG A 243 23.38 22.17 11.50
CA ARG A 243 24.72 22.37 12.10
C ARG A 243 25.72 21.32 11.60
N LYS A 244 25.32 20.05 11.49
CA LYS A 244 26.20 18.99 10.99
C LYS A 244 26.56 19.16 9.51
N LEU A 245 25.67 19.75 8.71
CA LEU A 245 25.88 20.02 7.28
C LEU A 245 26.41 21.43 7.00
N ASN A 246 26.72 22.22 8.04
CA ASN A 246 27.09 23.64 7.94
C ASN A 246 26.08 24.48 7.13
N MET A 247 24.78 24.18 7.27
CA MET A 247 23.70 24.88 6.59
C MET A 247 23.18 26.05 7.44
N ASN A 248 22.71 27.10 6.79
CA ASN A 248 21.93 28.14 7.45
C ASN A 248 20.60 27.56 7.97
N PHE A 249 20.10 28.10 9.07
CA PHE A 249 18.86 27.66 9.72
C PHE A 249 18.11 28.85 10.32
N SER A 250 17.88 29.89 9.51
CA SER A 250 17.38 31.20 10.00
C SER A 250 16.11 31.68 9.31
N SER A 251 15.99 31.44 8.00
CA SER A 251 14.83 31.82 7.21
C SER A 251 13.89 30.65 6.98
N ALA A 252 12.64 30.94 6.61
CA ALA A 252 11.67 29.93 6.18
C ALA A 252 12.21 29.03 5.06
N GLU A 253 12.93 29.60 4.10
CA GLU A 253 13.57 28.85 3.00
C GLU A 253 14.69 27.93 3.51
N ASP A 254 15.50 28.39 4.47
CA ASP A 254 16.56 27.58 5.08
C ASP A 254 16.00 26.34 5.78
N LEU A 255 14.93 26.50 6.57
CA LEU A 255 14.25 25.41 7.28
C LEU A 255 13.79 24.32 6.30
N VAL A 256 13.19 24.74 5.18
CA VAL A 256 12.69 23.86 4.12
C VAL A 256 13.84 23.15 3.43
N LEU A 257 14.93 23.84 3.13
CA LEU A 257 16.12 23.25 2.53
C LEU A 257 16.76 22.19 3.44
N VAL A 258 16.79 22.41 4.76
CA VAL A 258 17.28 21.39 5.71
C VAL A 258 16.36 20.18 5.74
N ARG A 259 15.03 20.38 5.72
CA ARG A 259 14.05 19.29 5.63
C ARG A 259 14.20 18.51 4.32
N LEU A 260 14.35 19.19 3.19
CA LEU A 260 14.62 18.58 1.89
C LEU A 260 15.96 17.83 1.85
N SER A 261 17.00 18.34 2.53
CA SER A 261 18.28 17.65 2.70
C SER A 261 18.11 16.32 3.44
N CYS A 262 17.22 16.25 4.43
CA CYS A 262 16.88 15.00 5.11
C CYS A 262 16.16 14.02 4.16
N LEU A 263 15.16 14.49 3.41
CA LEU A 263 14.41 13.69 2.42
C LEU A 263 15.32 13.15 1.32
N ALA A 264 16.26 13.97 0.85
CA ALA A 264 17.23 13.63 -0.19
C ALA A 264 18.47 12.87 0.31
N ARG A 265 18.53 12.59 1.62
CA ARG A 265 19.62 11.89 2.31
C ARG A 265 20.99 12.52 2.06
N VAL A 266 21.06 13.85 2.04
CA VAL A 266 22.30 14.62 1.85
C VAL A 266 23.26 14.34 3.00
N GLN A 267 24.52 14.06 2.66
CA GLN A 267 25.59 13.77 3.63
C GLN A 267 26.73 14.79 3.60
N ASP A 268 26.90 15.50 2.49
CA ASP A 268 28.00 16.44 2.28
C ASP A 268 27.54 17.73 1.58
N GLU A 269 28.44 18.72 1.55
CA GLU A 269 28.19 20.03 0.95
C GLU A 269 27.94 19.96 -0.56
N LYS A 270 28.57 19.00 -1.26
CA LYS A 270 28.41 18.83 -2.70
C LYS A 270 26.98 18.42 -3.05
N ASP A 271 26.44 17.44 -2.34
CA ASP A 271 25.07 16.98 -2.49
C ASP A 271 24.07 18.09 -2.12
N TYR A 272 24.40 18.90 -1.11
CA TYR A 272 23.60 20.08 -0.75
C TYR A 272 23.56 21.13 -1.88
N LEU A 273 24.70 21.44 -2.51
CA LEU A 273 24.75 22.41 -3.62
C LEU A 273 23.91 21.95 -4.83
N GLN A 274 23.87 20.64 -5.11
CA GLN A 274 23.00 20.09 -6.16
C GLN A 274 21.51 20.24 -5.81
N LEU A 275 21.17 20.00 -4.54
CA LEU A 275 19.82 20.22 -4.01
C LEU A 275 19.43 21.70 -4.14
N ARG A 276 20.32 22.61 -3.71
CA ARG A 276 20.11 24.06 -3.79
C ARG A 276 19.92 24.53 -5.22
N THR A 277 20.74 24.05 -6.16
CA THR A 277 20.60 24.37 -7.58
C THR A 277 19.24 23.94 -8.14
N SER A 278 18.75 22.77 -7.72
CA SER A 278 17.43 22.29 -8.14
C SER A 278 16.29 23.10 -7.53
N TRP A 279 16.46 23.58 -6.30
CA TRP A 279 15.51 24.47 -5.62
C TRP A 279 15.47 25.87 -6.27
N ASP A 280 16.64 26.44 -6.57
CA ASP A 280 16.74 27.76 -7.20
C ASP A 280 16.21 27.77 -8.65
N ALA A 281 16.12 26.60 -9.29
CA ALA A 281 15.49 26.44 -10.60
C ALA A 281 13.97 26.56 -10.58
N LEU A 282 13.33 26.50 -9.39
CA LEU A 282 11.89 26.63 -9.24
C LEU A 282 11.43 28.10 -9.28
N LYS A 283 10.22 28.32 -9.75
CA LYS A 283 9.60 29.65 -9.75
C LYS A 283 9.31 30.11 -8.33
N ALA A 284 9.23 31.43 -8.13
CA ALA A 284 8.91 32.01 -6.82
C ALA A 284 7.59 31.46 -6.24
N ARG A 285 6.55 31.31 -7.07
CA ARG A 285 5.25 30.74 -6.66
C ARG A 285 5.34 29.26 -6.27
N GLU A 286 6.12 28.48 -7.02
CA GLU A 286 6.35 27.05 -6.73
C GLU A 286 7.11 26.90 -5.40
N ARG A 287 8.15 27.72 -5.19
CA ARG A 287 8.90 27.76 -3.92
C ARG A 287 8.01 28.15 -2.75
N MET A 288 7.15 29.16 -2.90
CA MET A 288 6.21 29.54 -1.84
C MET A 288 5.28 28.39 -1.47
N ALA A 289 4.66 27.73 -2.45
CA ALA A 289 3.76 26.59 -2.18
C ALA A 289 4.48 25.44 -1.46
N LEU A 290 5.75 25.17 -1.82
CA LEU A 290 6.56 24.16 -1.14
C LEU A 290 6.99 24.62 0.26
N ILE A 291 7.30 25.91 0.45
CA ILE A 291 7.62 26.47 1.77
C ILE A 291 6.41 26.30 2.70
N ASP A 292 5.22 26.68 2.25
CA ASP A 292 3.99 26.54 3.02
C ASP A 292 3.76 25.07 3.41
N HIS A 293 3.90 24.14 2.45
CA HIS A 293 3.75 22.71 2.72
C HIS A 293 4.78 22.15 3.70
N PHE A 294 6.07 22.45 3.52
CA PHE A 294 7.15 21.87 4.33
C PHE A 294 7.33 22.56 5.69
N LEU A 295 6.74 23.74 5.91
CA LEU A 295 6.68 24.37 7.23
C LEU A 295 5.42 24.00 8.00
N ALA A 296 4.40 23.46 7.33
CA ALA A 296 3.14 23.12 7.97
C ALA A 296 3.32 22.14 9.14
N ASP A 297 2.69 22.45 10.27
CA ASP A 297 2.92 21.72 11.53
C ASP A 297 1.95 20.54 11.74
N GLY A 298 0.75 20.60 11.14
CA GLY A 298 -0.34 19.66 11.36
C GLY A 298 -1.00 19.76 12.74
N ILE A 299 -0.61 20.74 13.55
CA ILE A 299 -1.08 20.99 14.92
C ILE A 299 -2.12 22.11 14.90
N GLN A 300 -1.76 23.27 14.34
CA GLN A 300 -2.64 24.42 14.24
C GLN A 300 -3.45 24.34 12.96
N GLU A 301 -2.80 24.03 11.86
CA GLU A 301 -3.37 23.94 10.52
C GLU A 301 -3.45 22.50 10.01
N GLN A 302 -4.19 22.31 8.92
CA GLN A 302 -4.24 21.04 8.22
C GLN A 302 -3.00 20.87 7.33
N ALA A 303 -2.37 19.71 7.37
CA ALA A 303 -1.12 19.43 6.69
C ALA A 303 -1.09 18.02 6.08
N PHE A 304 -0.42 17.92 4.93
CA PHE A 304 -0.20 16.65 4.23
C PHE A 304 1.09 15.98 4.71
N MET A 305 0.99 14.72 5.11
CA MET A 305 2.15 13.86 5.34
C MET A 305 2.34 12.97 4.10
N LEU A 306 3.28 13.34 3.24
CA LEU A 306 3.57 12.64 1.99
C LEU A 306 4.39 11.36 2.24
N GLU A 307 3.72 10.24 2.50
CA GLU A 307 4.35 8.95 2.74
C GLU A 307 5.08 8.44 1.48
N PHE A 308 6.27 7.86 1.65
CA PHE A 308 7.15 7.40 0.56
C PHE A 308 7.76 8.53 -0.29
N LEU A 309 7.68 9.78 0.16
CA LEU A 309 8.37 10.89 -0.49
C LEU A 309 9.90 10.68 -0.61
N PRO A 310 10.63 10.16 0.40
CA PRO A 310 12.05 9.82 0.27
C PRO A 310 12.36 8.87 -0.88
N ASN A 311 11.45 7.94 -1.19
CA ASN A 311 11.60 7.04 -2.34
C ASN A 311 11.37 7.77 -3.66
N CYS A 312 10.38 8.66 -3.71
CA CYS A 312 10.18 9.55 -4.86
C CYS A 312 11.44 10.40 -5.12
N VAL A 313 12.02 10.99 -4.08
CA VAL A 313 13.25 11.79 -4.19
C VAL A 313 14.44 10.96 -4.65
N ALA A 314 14.64 9.77 -4.07
CA ALA A 314 15.72 8.87 -4.48
C ALA A 314 15.59 8.46 -5.95
N ASN A 315 14.39 8.06 -6.37
CA ASN A 315 14.12 7.66 -7.76
C ASN A 315 14.24 8.85 -8.72
N ALA A 316 13.82 10.06 -8.32
CA ALA A 316 13.96 11.26 -9.14
C ALA A 316 15.42 11.70 -9.31
N LYS A 317 16.27 11.52 -8.29
CA LYS A 317 17.72 11.74 -8.40
C LYS A 317 18.40 10.71 -9.31
N ALA A 318 17.92 9.46 -9.28
CA ALA A 318 18.44 8.39 -10.14
C ALA A 318 17.96 8.51 -11.60
N ASN A 319 16.77 9.07 -11.82
CA ASN A 319 16.17 9.22 -13.14
C ASN A 319 16.45 10.62 -13.73
N HIS A 320 17.39 10.68 -14.68
CA HIS A 320 17.79 11.92 -15.38
C HIS A 320 16.65 12.62 -16.12
N THR A 321 15.64 11.89 -16.60
CA THR A 321 14.47 12.46 -17.27
C THR A 321 13.63 13.29 -16.30
N VAL A 322 13.48 12.80 -15.06
CA VAL A 322 12.68 13.42 -14.02
C VAL A 322 13.49 14.56 -13.38
N GLY A 323 14.61 14.21 -12.75
CA GLY A 323 15.43 15.11 -11.96
C GLY A 323 14.72 15.64 -10.71
N PHE A 324 15.49 16.14 -9.75
CA PHE A 324 14.94 16.60 -8.48
C PHE A 324 14.04 17.85 -8.64
N ALA A 325 14.45 18.83 -9.45
CA ALA A 325 13.63 20.01 -9.75
C ALA A 325 12.30 19.65 -10.44
N GLY A 326 12.30 18.64 -11.33
CA GLY A 326 11.08 18.16 -11.97
C GLY A 326 10.11 17.55 -10.96
N LEU A 327 10.61 16.74 -10.02
CA LEU A 327 9.80 16.20 -8.93
C LEU A 327 9.17 17.32 -8.09
N LEU A 328 9.95 18.32 -7.67
CA LEU A 328 9.44 19.43 -6.86
C LEU A 328 8.31 20.19 -7.58
N GLY A 329 8.44 20.42 -8.89
CA GLY A 329 7.35 21.01 -9.69
C GLY A 329 6.08 20.14 -9.69
N VAL A 330 6.21 18.84 -9.92
CA VAL A 330 5.06 17.91 -9.90
C VAL A 330 4.43 17.79 -8.51
N LEU A 331 5.21 17.94 -7.43
CA LEU A 331 4.67 17.99 -6.07
C LEU A 331 3.78 19.22 -5.85
N VAL A 332 4.12 20.38 -6.43
CA VAL A 332 3.24 21.57 -6.37
C VAL A 332 1.90 21.29 -7.03
N ASP A 333 1.90 20.66 -8.22
CA ASP A 333 0.66 20.28 -8.91
C ASP A 333 -0.16 19.28 -8.08
N LEU A 334 0.51 18.31 -7.46
CA LEU A 334 -0.13 17.32 -6.59
C LEU A 334 -0.76 18.00 -5.37
N LEU A 335 -0.04 18.89 -4.70
CA LEU A 335 -0.52 19.63 -3.54
C LEU A 335 -1.77 20.47 -3.90
N ASN A 336 -1.76 21.17 -5.04
CA ASN A 336 -2.93 21.92 -5.50
C ASN A 336 -4.16 21.03 -5.70
N ASN A 337 -3.97 19.84 -6.29
CA ASN A 337 -5.05 18.87 -6.47
C ASN A 337 -5.56 18.29 -5.14
N LEU A 338 -4.66 18.06 -4.18
CA LEU A 338 -5.02 17.55 -2.85
C LEU A 338 -5.88 18.57 -2.09
N HIS A 339 -5.45 19.83 -1.98
CA HIS A 339 -6.21 20.89 -1.33
C HIS A 339 -7.60 21.03 -1.95
N SER A 340 -7.68 21.11 -3.29
CA SER A 340 -8.95 21.21 -4.02
C SER A 340 -9.89 20.03 -3.76
N SER A 341 -9.35 18.84 -3.52
CA SER A 341 -10.14 17.64 -3.27
C SER A 341 -10.64 17.58 -1.83
N ILE A 342 -9.88 18.07 -0.87
CA ILE A 342 -10.22 18.02 0.56
C ILE A 342 -11.18 19.12 0.96
N ASP A 343 -11.12 20.30 0.32
CA ASP A 343 -12.12 21.36 0.51
C ASP A 343 -13.55 20.87 0.24
N SER A 344 -13.70 19.81 -0.57
CA SER A 344 -14.99 19.18 -0.87
C SER A 344 -15.45 18.13 0.15
N MET A 345 -14.62 17.80 1.15
CA MET A 345 -14.87 16.77 2.15
C MET A 345 -14.97 17.36 3.57
N PRO A 346 -16.15 17.33 4.21
CA PRO A 346 -16.24 17.67 5.62
C PRO A 346 -15.57 16.57 6.47
N ASN A 347 -14.87 16.98 7.54
CA ASN A 347 -14.44 16.13 8.66
C ASN A 347 -13.13 15.32 8.50
N MET A 348 -12.14 15.83 7.76
CA MET A 348 -10.78 15.26 7.74
C MET A 348 -9.95 15.73 8.94
N ASP A 349 -9.06 14.86 9.42
CA ASP A 349 -8.10 15.18 10.48
C ASP A 349 -7.11 16.29 10.05
N LYS A 350 -6.44 16.90 11.04
CA LYS A 350 -5.39 17.90 10.75
C LYS A 350 -4.17 17.32 10.05
N VAL A 351 -3.86 16.04 10.28
CA VAL A 351 -2.77 15.34 9.59
C VAL A 351 -3.40 14.37 8.60
N ILE A 352 -3.14 14.57 7.31
CA ILE A 352 -3.66 13.73 6.24
C ILE A 352 -2.51 12.95 5.61
N PRO A 353 -2.38 11.64 5.86
CA PRO A 353 -1.37 10.82 5.21
C PRO A 353 -1.72 10.61 3.74
N VAL A 354 -0.73 10.81 2.86
CA VAL A 354 -0.86 10.63 1.42
C VAL A 354 0.17 9.60 0.96
N ASP A 355 -0.29 8.43 0.54
CA ASP A 355 0.55 7.34 0.06
C ASP A 355 1.05 7.61 -1.36
N LEU A 356 2.35 7.83 -1.53
CA LEU A 356 3.01 8.06 -2.82
C LEU A 356 3.75 6.83 -3.37
N SER A 357 3.52 5.62 -2.85
CA SER A 357 4.24 4.41 -3.26
C SER A 357 4.17 4.14 -4.77
N GLU A 358 2.99 4.23 -5.39
CA GLU A 358 2.84 4.06 -6.85
C GLU A 358 3.50 5.18 -7.65
N MET A 359 3.55 6.41 -7.11
CA MET A 359 4.27 7.51 -7.75
C MET A 359 5.77 7.28 -7.70
N ALA A 360 6.31 6.76 -6.59
CA ALA A 360 7.71 6.38 -6.50
C ALA A 360 8.06 5.28 -7.53
N GLU A 361 7.23 4.26 -7.68
CA GLU A 361 7.39 3.21 -8.71
C GLU A 361 7.36 3.81 -10.12
N PHE A 362 6.44 4.73 -10.39
CA PHE A 362 6.32 5.41 -11.68
C PHE A 362 7.56 6.26 -12.01
N ILE A 363 8.07 7.03 -11.04
CA ILE A 363 9.28 7.85 -11.19
C ILE A 363 10.48 6.96 -11.57
N ALA A 364 10.57 5.74 -11.03
CA ALA A 364 11.68 4.84 -11.30
C ALA A 364 11.77 4.39 -12.77
N VAL A 365 10.65 4.39 -13.51
CA VAL A 365 10.56 3.79 -14.84
C VAL A 365 10.23 4.77 -15.96
N VAL A 366 9.66 5.94 -15.66
CA VAL A 366 9.26 6.94 -16.68
C VAL A 366 10.47 7.44 -17.48
N GLN A 367 10.39 7.33 -18.80
CA GLN A 367 11.50 7.72 -19.70
C GLN A 367 11.24 9.05 -20.41
N ASN A 368 10.00 9.54 -20.36
CA ASN A 368 9.58 10.78 -21.00
C ASN A 368 9.27 11.89 -19.98
N ARG A 369 9.94 13.04 -20.12
CA ARG A 369 9.79 14.16 -19.19
C ARG A 369 8.38 14.74 -19.21
N PHE A 370 7.75 14.82 -20.39
CA PHE A 370 6.41 15.40 -20.56
C PHE A 370 5.36 14.56 -19.87
N VAL A 371 5.50 13.25 -20.04
CA VAL A 371 4.65 12.27 -19.38
C VAL A 371 4.76 12.40 -17.87
N PHE A 372 5.98 12.60 -17.34
CA PHE A 372 6.17 12.85 -15.92
C PHE A 372 5.55 14.17 -15.45
N LEU A 373 5.87 15.30 -16.10
CA LEU A 373 5.36 16.61 -15.67
C LEU A 373 3.83 16.73 -15.74
N THR A 374 3.18 15.96 -16.63
CA THR A 374 1.71 15.96 -16.75
C THR A 374 1.04 14.80 -16.01
N CYS A 375 1.79 14.00 -15.23
CA CYS A 375 1.27 12.75 -14.67
C CYS A 375 0.13 12.97 -13.66
N VAL A 376 0.21 14.04 -12.88
CA VAL A 376 -0.78 14.40 -11.84
C VAL A 376 -2.18 14.63 -12.42
N SER A 377 -2.28 15.18 -13.63
CA SER A 377 -3.56 15.39 -14.33
C SER A 377 -4.33 14.09 -14.63
N ARG A 378 -3.63 12.94 -14.59
CA ARG A 378 -4.16 11.62 -14.86
C ARG A 378 -4.07 10.70 -13.65
N CYS A 379 -3.69 11.21 -12.48
CA CYS A 379 -3.74 10.45 -11.23
C CYS A 379 -5.17 10.38 -10.70
N GLN A 380 -5.42 9.39 -9.84
CA GLN A 380 -6.66 9.29 -9.07
C GLN A 380 -6.33 9.34 -7.59
N LEU A 381 -7.06 10.18 -6.85
CA LEU A 381 -7.00 10.22 -5.40
C LEU A 381 -8.08 9.27 -4.85
N GLN A 382 -7.66 8.23 -4.15
CA GLN A 382 -8.56 7.28 -3.50
C GLN A 382 -8.52 7.50 -1.99
N PHE A 383 -9.66 7.86 -1.41
CA PHE A 383 -9.79 8.07 0.04
C PHE A 383 -10.14 6.75 0.73
N VAL A 384 -9.39 6.40 1.78
CA VAL A 384 -9.61 5.22 2.63
C VAL A 384 -9.51 5.68 4.08
N GLY A 385 -10.67 5.97 4.70
CA GLY A 385 -10.72 6.64 6.00
C GLY A 385 -10.08 8.02 5.92
N GLN A 386 -9.16 8.32 6.83
CA GLN A 386 -8.40 9.58 6.91
C GLN A 386 -7.17 9.62 5.97
N ARG A 387 -6.94 8.57 5.17
CA ARG A 387 -5.75 8.43 4.30
C ARG A 387 -6.11 8.59 2.83
N VAL A 388 -5.22 9.22 2.09
CA VAL A 388 -5.32 9.37 0.63
C VAL A 388 -4.30 8.43 -0.03
N LEU A 389 -4.75 7.61 -0.98
CA LEU A 389 -3.87 6.82 -1.83
C LEU A 389 -3.80 7.47 -3.21
N LEU A 390 -2.59 7.86 -3.63
CA LEU A 390 -2.34 8.35 -4.98
C LEU A 390 -2.20 7.17 -5.94
N LYS A 391 -3.14 7.03 -6.86
CA LYS A 391 -3.15 5.97 -7.88
C LYS A 391 -2.67 6.49 -9.23
N MET A 392 -1.64 5.83 -9.76
CA MET A 392 -1.16 6.08 -11.11
C MET A 392 -2.05 5.30 -12.09
N THR A 393 -2.85 6.00 -12.89
CA THR A 393 -3.82 5.33 -13.78
C THR A 393 -3.14 4.62 -14.95
N GLY A 394 -3.87 3.74 -15.65
CA GLY A 394 -3.38 3.13 -16.89
C GLY A 394 -2.99 4.14 -17.97
N GLY A 395 -3.52 5.37 -17.93
CA GLY A 395 -3.12 6.46 -18.81
C GLY A 395 -1.72 7.00 -18.51
N ASN A 396 -1.24 6.90 -17.27
CA ASN A 396 0.16 7.17 -16.91
C ASN A 396 1.04 5.99 -17.31
N TRP A 397 0.70 4.76 -16.87
CA TRP A 397 1.52 3.57 -17.13
C TRP A 397 1.69 3.25 -18.61
N GLY A 398 0.65 3.46 -19.43
CA GLY A 398 0.70 3.20 -20.86
C GLY A 398 1.63 4.11 -21.65
N ARG A 399 2.13 5.20 -21.04
CA ARG A 399 2.89 6.27 -21.72
C ARG A 399 4.33 6.40 -21.24
N ILE A 400 4.77 5.52 -20.34
CA ILE A 400 6.09 5.57 -19.69
C ILE A 400 7.24 5.57 -20.71
N ALA A 401 7.07 4.84 -21.80
CA ALA A 401 8.03 4.70 -22.89
C ALA A 401 7.59 5.43 -24.17
N ASP A 402 6.66 6.40 -24.06
CA ASP A 402 6.30 7.23 -25.20
C ASP A 402 7.57 7.96 -25.70
N PRO A 403 7.92 7.84 -26.99
CA PRO A 403 9.08 8.52 -27.53
C PRO A 403 8.86 10.03 -27.44
N ASP A 404 9.93 10.78 -27.23
CA ASP A 404 9.89 12.24 -27.38
C ASP A 404 9.52 12.56 -28.82
N SER A 405 8.32 13.09 -29.02
CA SER A 405 7.82 13.56 -30.31
C SER A 405 8.12 15.05 -30.49
N ASP A 406 8.19 15.53 -31.74
CA ASP A 406 8.33 16.95 -32.03
C ASP A 406 7.19 17.78 -31.41
N MET A 407 5.99 17.20 -31.28
CA MET A 407 4.83 17.82 -30.63
C MET A 407 5.01 17.97 -29.12
N THR A 408 5.63 17.01 -28.45
CA THR A 408 5.95 17.11 -27.01
C THR A 408 7.07 18.13 -26.78
N SER A 409 8.06 18.17 -27.67
CA SER A 409 9.12 19.20 -27.66
C SER A 409 8.58 20.60 -27.95
N LEU A 410 7.59 20.73 -28.84
CA LEU A 410 6.85 21.97 -29.13
C LEU A 410 5.97 22.41 -27.97
N ALA A 411 5.25 21.48 -27.33
CA ALA A 411 4.48 21.78 -26.12
C ALA A 411 5.41 22.27 -24.99
N TYR A 412 6.61 21.70 -24.88
CA TYR A 412 7.65 22.17 -23.99
C TYR A 412 8.17 23.57 -24.31
N THR A 413 8.50 23.82 -25.57
CA THR A 413 8.97 25.15 -25.98
C THR A 413 7.87 26.18 -25.85
N LEU A 414 6.61 25.84 -26.13
CA LEU A 414 5.46 26.73 -25.87
C LEU A 414 5.29 27.00 -24.38
N GLN A 415 5.39 25.98 -23.53
CA GLN A 415 5.32 26.16 -22.09
C GLN A 415 6.50 27.04 -21.59
N ASP A 416 7.72 26.83 -22.10
CA ASP A 416 8.90 27.63 -21.77
C ASP A 416 8.80 29.07 -22.33
N ILE A 417 8.21 29.27 -23.51
CA ILE A 417 7.97 30.58 -24.12
C ILE A 417 6.87 31.33 -23.36
N LEU A 418 5.75 30.68 -23.04
CA LEU A 418 4.68 31.26 -22.20
C LEU A 418 5.24 31.62 -20.82
N GLN A 419 6.12 30.78 -20.26
CA GLN A 419 6.82 31.07 -19.01
C GLN A 419 7.78 32.26 -19.11
N LYS A 420 8.52 32.39 -20.21
CA LYS A 420 9.37 33.57 -20.48
C LYS A 420 8.53 34.83 -20.70
N GLN A 421 7.35 34.72 -21.28
CA GLN A 421 6.43 35.82 -21.47
C GLN A 421 5.80 36.29 -20.15
N GLU A 422 5.35 35.37 -19.28
CA GLU A 422 4.87 35.70 -17.93
C GLU A 422 5.97 36.36 -17.07
N PHE A 423 7.23 35.93 -17.22
CA PHE A 423 8.39 36.55 -16.57
C PHE A 423 8.63 38.00 -17.05
N LEU A 424 8.45 38.26 -18.35
CA LEU A 424 8.52 39.61 -18.91
C LEU A 424 7.34 40.47 -18.43
N GLU A 425 6.13 39.92 -18.39
CA GLU A 425 4.93 40.61 -17.91
C GLU A 425 5.02 40.95 -16.41
N ALA A 426 5.50 40.03 -15.57
CA ALA A 426 5.71 40.26 -14.14
C ALA A 426 6.78 41.33 -13.84
N ARG A 427 7.75 41.55 -14.74
CA ARG A 427 8.73 42.65 -14.66
C ARG A 427 8.19 43.97 -15.19
N HIS A 428 7.34 43.96 -16.21
CA HIS A 428 6.83 45.17 -16.84
C HIS A 428 5.60 45.76 -16.14
N PHE A 429 4.77 44.95 -15.45
CA PHE A 429 3.57 45.43 -14.77
C PHE A 429 3.88 46.43 -13.62
N PRO A 430 4.86 46.19 -12.73
CA PRO A 430 5.22 47.16 -11.68
C PRO A 430 5.82 48.45 -12.24
N VAL A 431 6.56 48.36 -13.36
CA VAL A 431 7.20 49.52 -14.00
C VAL A 431 6.18 50.39 -14.74
N LEU A 432 5.19 49.78 -15.41
CA LEU A 432 4.08 50.50 -16.05
C LEU A 432 3.12 51.11 -15.03
N VAL A 433 2.80 50.39 -13.95
CA VAL A 433 1.95 50.91 -12.86
C VAL A 433 2.66 52.04 -12.10
N ALA A 434 3.96 51.94 -11.84
CA ALA A 434 4.75 53.02 -11.25
C ALA A 434 4.87 54.24 -12.19
N ALA A 435 5.00 54.03 -13.50
CA ALA A 435 5.04 55.11 -14.50
C ALA A 435 3.68 55.80 -14.68
N LEU A 436 2.57 55.05 -14.54
CA LEU A 436 1.20 55.58 -14.62
C LEU A 436 0.73 56.28 -13.34
N LEU A 437 1.30 55.93 -12.17
CA LEU A 437 0.99 56.55 -10.88
C LEU A 437 1.90 57.74 -10.52
N ALA A 438 3.03 57.91 -11.21
CA ALA A 438 3.94 59.04 -11.03
C ALA A 438 3.31 60.45 -11.20
N PRO A 439 2.29 60.69 -12.07
CA PRO A 439 1.67 62.00 -12.19
C PRO A 439 0.71 62.35 -11.04
N LEU A 440 0.27 61.37 -10.24
CA LEU A 440 -0.72 61.58 -9.17
C LEU A 440 -0.09 62.01 -7.84
N ALA A 441 1.22 61.79 -7.67
CA ALA A 441 1.96 62.12 -6.43
C ALA A 441 2.48 63.56 -6.39
N LEU A 442 2.28 64.37 -7.44
CA LEU A 442 2.84 65.73 -7.54
C LEU A 442 1.91 66.85 -7.04
N VAL A 443 0.72 66.54 -6.51
CA VAL A 443 -0.31 67.54 -6.17
C VAL A 443 -0.51 67.75 -4.66
N LEU A 444 0.17 67.00 -3.78
CA LEU A 444 -0.04 67.14 -2.33
C LEU A 444 1.29 67.26 -1.54
N ARG A 445 1.71 68.51 -1.31
CA ARG A 445 2.53 69.00 -0.17
C ARG A 445 2.08 70.45 0.11
N PRO A 446 2.25 71.06 1.30
CA PRO A 446 3.26 70.85 2.38
C PRO A 446 2.62 70.78 3.81
N SER A 447 3.28 70.68 4.98
CA SER A 447 4.40 71.49 5.51
C SER A 447 4.99 70.92 6.83
N ASP A 448 6.35 70.96 6.91
CA ASP A 448 7.29 71.27 8.01
C ASP A 448 7.05 70.74 9.45
N ALA A 449 8.01 70.17 10.19
CA ALA A 449 9.44 70.46 10.28
C ALA A 449 10.24 69.38 11.07
N PHE A 450 11.57 69.51 11.01
CA PHE A 450 12.64 69.07 11.93
C PHE A 450 13.43 67.75 11.68
N VAL A 451 14.60 67.92 11.04
CA VAL A 451 15.98 67.44 11.37
C VAL A 451 16.08 66.27 12.36
N GLY A 452 16.80 65.16 12.18
CA GLY A 452 17.86 64.75 11.25
C GLY A 452 18.64 63.58 11.89
N THR A 453 19.45 62.89 11.07
CA THR A 453 20.49 61.88 11.40
C THR A 453 20.11 60.40 11.61
N SER A 454 21.00 59.57 11.08
CA SER A 454 20.96 58.14 10.78
C SER A 454 21.19 57.22 11.98
N LEU A 455 20.55 56.04 11.99
CA LEU A 455 21.13 54.70 12.20
C LEU A 455 20.01 53.65 12.30
N GLY A 456 20.28 52.44 11.82
CA GLY A 456 19.28 51.41 11.55
C GLY A 456 18.72 50.69 12.78
N VAL A 457 17.56 50.05 12.58
CA VAL A 457 17.01 49.04 13.50
C VAL A 457 16.23 48.00 12.67
N ARG A 458 16.52 46.72 12.97
CA ARG A 458 15.83 45.50 12.51
C ARG A 458 14.34 45.50 12.91
N PRO A 459 13.43 44.82 12.19
CA PRO A 459 12.18 44.36 12.78
C PRO A 459 12.33 42.99 13.44
N GLU A 460 11.68 42.89 14.59
CA GLU A 460 11.76 41.87 15.63
C GLU A 460 10.86 40.66 15.39
N ALA A 461 11.24 39.54 16.02
CA ALA A 461 10.45 38.32 16.20
C ALA A 461 9.34 38.49 17.27
N PRO A 462 8.25 37.70 17.22
CA PRO A 462 7.20 37.80 18.21
C PRO A 462 7.59 37.18 19.57
N ARG A 463 7.11 37.89 20.60
CA ARG A 463 7.44 37.90 22.03
C ARG A 463 7.18 36.60 22.81
N ALA A 464 8.07 36.37 23.77
CA ALA A 464 7.84 35.61 24.99
C ALA A 464 6.97 36.40 25.99
N VAL A 465 6.08 35.70 26.69
CA VAL A 465 5.33 36.23 27.84
C VAL A 465 6.06 35.85 29.13
N ARG A 466 6.44 36.84 29.94
CA ARG A 466 6.88 36.66 31.33
C ARG A 466 5.88 37.31 32.27
N ARG A 467 5.57 36.56 33.33
CA ARG A 467 5.18 36.91 34.72
C ARG A 467 4.68 38.33 35.01
N ALA A 468 3.51 38.38 35.63
CA ALA A 468 3.13 39.38 36.62
C ALA A 468 2.59 38.64 37.88
N GLU A 469 3.24 38.86 39.02
CA GLU A 469 2.61 38.89 40.36
C GLU A 469 1.89 40.26 40.52
N PRO A 470 0.91 40.50 41.44
CA PRO A 470 0.88 40.00 42.83
C PRO A 470 -0.51 39.69 43.42
N ASP A 471 -0.50 39.13 44.64
CA ASP A 471 -1.24 39.59 45.85
C ASP A 471 -1.71 38.44 46.77
N ASN A 472 -1.43 38.65 48.05
CA ASN A 472 -1.70 37.81 49.21
C ASN A 472 -3.20 37.51 49.38
N GLU A 473 -3.53 36.27 49.72
CA GLU A 473 -4.54 35.97 50.74
C GLU A 473 -4.25 34.59 51.39
N ALA A 474 -4.52 34.53 52.69
CA ALA A 474 -4.02 33.55 53.65
C ALA A 474 -4.91 32.30 53.81
N LEU A 475 -4.43 31.37 54.66
CA LEU A 475 -5.15 30.25 55.34
C LEU A 475 -5.29 28.97 54.48
N ASP A 476 -5.00 27.74 54.90
CA ASP A 476 -4.75 27.14 56.23
C ASP A 476 -3.81 25.91 56.10
N GLU A 477 -3.05 25.66 57.17
CA GLU A 477 -2.38 24.40 57.50
C GLU A 477 -3.41 23.30 57.81
N VAL A 478 -3.25 22.07 57.27
CA VAL A 478 -3.65 20.82 57.96
C VAL A 478 -2.80 19.64 57.46
N ASP A 479 -1.94 19.19 58.36
CA ASP A 479 -1.51 17.84 58.75
C ASP A 479 -1.10 16.76 57.72
N GLU A 480 0.16 16.34 57.90
CA GLU A 480 0.74 15.04 57.59
C GLU A 480 0.01 13.93 58.38
N GLU A 481 -0.40 12.85 57.72
CA GLU A 481 -0.63 11.56 58.37
C GLU A 481 0.14 10.46 57.64
N GLU A 482 1.18 9.97 58.32
CA GLU A 482 1.79 8.65 58.15
C GLU A 482 0.74 7.57 58.42
N TYR A 483 0.70 6.51 57.59
CA TYR A 483 0.26 5.20 58.07
C TYR A 483 1.16 4.09 57.55
N GLU A 484 1.48 3.23 58.52
CA GLU A 484 2.44 2.14 58.57
C GLU A 484 2.01 0.88 57.80
N ASP A 485 2.98 -0.03 57.72
CA ASP A 485 3.00 -1.39 57.19
C ASP A 485 1.78 -2.28 57.51
N GLU A 486 1.38 -3.12 56.54
CA GLU A 486 0.90 -4.48 56.84
C GLU A 486 1.45 -5.46 55.78
N ASP A 487 2.37 -6.31 56.24
CA ASP A 487 2.84 -7.52 55.59
C ASP A 487 1.71 -8.57 55.54
N GLU A 488 1.43 -9.12 54.35
CA GLU A 488 0.72 -10.41 54.24
C GLU A 488 1.64 -11.45 53.61
N GLU A 489 2.20 -12.30 54.48
CA GLU A 489 2.63 -13.66 54.17
C GLU A 489 1.44 -14.46 53.64
N PHE A 490 1.62 -15.18 52.53
CA PHE A 490 0.79 -16.35 52.24
C PHE A 490 1.67 -17.52 51.82
N ASP A 491 1.44 -18.62 52.53
CA ASP A 491 2.23 -19.83 52.64
C ASP A 491 2.48 -20.58 51.33
N ASP A 492 3.71 -21.08 51.22
CA ASP A 492 4.09 -22.26 50.46
C ASP A 492 3.49 -23.50 51.14
N GLU A 493 2.63 -24.26 50.47
CA GLU A 493 2.54 -25.72 50.69
C GLU A 493 1.85 -26.42 49.50
N ASP A 494 2.44 -27.57 49.13
CA ASP A 494 1.94 -28.64 48.23
C ASP A 494 2.51 -28.74 46.80
N GLU A 495 3.84 -28.86 46.71
CA GLU A 495 4.49 -29.83 45.80
C GLU A 495 4.32 -31.27 46.33
N GLU A 496 3.25 -31.98 45.96
CA GLU A 496 3.28 -33.46 45.91
C GLU A 496 2.08 -34.06 45.15
N SER A 497 2.06 -33.91 43.83
CA SER A 497 1.39 -34.89 42.95
C SER A 497 2.04 -34.94 41.55
N SER A 498 3.38 -35.06 41.54
CA SER A 498 4.03 -35.66 40.38
C SER A 498 3.80 -37.18 40.43
N VAL A 499 3.79 -37.83 39.25
CA VAL A 499 3.78 -39.29 39.04
C VAL A 499 2.41 -39.96 38.89
N ALA A 500 1.64 -39.66 37.84
CA ALA A 500 0.64 -40.62 37.32
C ALA A 500 0.11 -40.45 35.88
N LEU A 501 0.50 -39.44 35.09
CA LEU A 501 0.00 -39.28 33.70
C LEU A 501 1.10 -38.92 32.69
N LYS A 502 2.29 -39.51 32.89
CA LYS A 502 3.38 -39.57 31.90
C LYS A 502 3.51 -41.00 31.37
N SER A 503 2.58 -41.43 30.54
CA SER A 503 2.78 -42.53 29.58
C SER A 503 1.57 -42.57 28.65
N ASP A 504 1.83 -42.81 27.36
CA ASP A 504 0.85 -43.14 26.30
C ASP A 504 0.58 -42.06 25.24
N TYR A 505 1.56 -41.21 24.95
CA TYR A 505 1.76 -40.78 23.55
C TYR A 505 3.20 -41.07 23.15
N ALA A 506 3.34 -42.06 22.28
CA ALA A 506 4.61 -42.51 21.74
C ALA A 506 5.34 -41.34 21.06
N PHE A 507 6.48 -40.96 21.62
CA PHE A 507 7.34 -39.86 21.18
C PHE A 507 8.13 -40.18 19.88
N ASP A 508 7.84 -41.31 19.22
CA ASP A 508 8.61 -41.86 18.09
C ASP A 508 7.79 -42.08 16.80
N GLU A 509 6.51 -41.71 16.75
CA GLU A 509 5.78 -41.73 15.49
C GLU A 509 5.93 -40.39 14.77
N GLU A 510 6.85 -40.31 13.81
CA GLU A 510 6.79 -39.30 12.76
C GLU A 510 5.37 -39.35 12.16
N PRO A 511 4.56 -38.27 12.22
CA PRO A 511 3.30 -38.25 11.52
C PRO A 511 3.59 -38.56 10.05
N PRO A 512 2.86 -39.48 9.39
CA PRO A 512 3.19 -39.88 8.03
C PRO A 512 3.31 -38.64 7.16
N LYS A 513 4.46 -38.50 6.47
CA LYS A 513 4.88 -37.37 5.60
C LYS A 513 3.83 -36.91 4.56
N ALA A 514 2.71 -37.60 4.46
CA ALA A 514 1.57 -37.26 3.60
C ALA A 514 0.64 -36.17 4.17
N TRP A 515 0.62 -35.91 5.48
CA TRP A 515 -0.38 -35.02 6.11
C TRP A 515 -0.22 -33.52 5.80
N TYR A 516 0.95 -33.04 5.34
CA TYR A 516 1.14 -31.62 4.96
C TYR A 516 2.02 -31.39 3.73
N ASN A 517 1.94 -32.25 2.72
CA ASN A 517 2.65 -31.99 1.46
C ASN A 517 1.88 -30.97 0.61
N ARG A 518 2.14 -29.66 0.78
CA ARG A 518 1.56 -28.55 -0.03
C ARG A 518 1.85 -28.65 -1.53
N ARG A 519 2.77 -29.52 -1.96
CA ARG A 519 2.96 -29.88 -3.38
C ARG A 519 1.80 -30.70 -3.97
N HIS A 520 0.88 -31.20 -3.14
CA HIS A 520 -0.26 -32.02 -3.55
C HIS A 520 -1.64 -31.38 -3.31
N ILE A 521 -1.72 -30.07 -3.00
CA ILE A 521 -2.99 -29.35 -3.21
C ILE A 521 -3.13 -29.17 -4.71
N ASP A 522 -3.77 -30.15 -5.32
CA ASP A 522 -4.10 -30.11 -6.72
C ASP A 522 -5.07 -28.95 -6.93
N ARG A 523 -4.56 -27.82 -7.44
CA ARG A 523 -5.37 -26.67 -7.87
C ARG A 523 -6.55 -27.12 -8.74
N HIS A 524 -6.37 -28.21 -9.49
CA HIS A 524 -7.42 -28.83 -10.27
C HIS A 524 -8.56 -29.38 -9.39
N LYS A 525 -8.29 -30.06 -8.27
CA LYS A 525 -9.32 -30.57 -7.34
C LYS A 525 -10.13 -29.47 -6.66
N VAL A 526 -9.47 -28.36 -6.27
CA VAL A 526 -10.15 -27.21 -5.65
C VAL A 526 -11.02 -26.49 -6.68
N ASN A 527 -10.51 -26.28 -7.89
CA ASN A 527 -11.29 -25.70 -8.99
C ASN A 527 -12.43 -26.63 -9.43
N MET A 528 -12.27 -27.96 -9.35
CA MET A 528 -13.30 -28.95 -9.66
C MET A 528 -14.46 -28.92 -8.66
N LYS A 529 -14.19 -28.94 -7.34
CA LYS A 529 -15.23 -28.79 -6.32
C LYS A 529 -15.98 -27.46 -6.46
N PHE A 530 -15.26 -26.37 -6.73
CA PHE A 530 -15.89 -25.07 -6.96
C PHE A 530 -16.72 -25.09 -8.25
N PHE A 531 -16.22 -25.72 -9.31
CA PHE A 531 -16.94 -25.82 -10.57
C PHE A 531 -18.21 -26.67 -10.46
N ASP A 532 -18.19 -27.80 -9.77
CA ASP A 532 -19.38 -28.66 -9.60
C ASP A 532 -20.52 -27.91 -8.91
N ILE A 533 -20.20 -26.94 -8.05
CA ILE A 533 -21.19 -26.04 -7.40
C ILE A 533 -21.88 -25.10 -8.41
N TYR A 534 -21.20 -24.65 -9.48
CA TYR A 534 -21.73 -23.71 -10.47
C TYR A 534 -21.93 -24.31 -11.87
N LYS A 535 -21.72 -25.62 -12.01
CA LYS A 535 -21.91 -26.36 -13.26
C LYS A 535 -23.39 -26.32 -13.61
N LYS A 536 -23.71 -25.54 -14.64
CA LYS A 536 -25.05 -25.60 -15.25
C LYS A 536 -25.35 -27.05 -15.66
N PRO A 537 -26.58 -27.55 -15.40
CA PRO A 537 -26.97 -28.89 -15.82
C PRO A 537 -26.83 -29.01 -17.34
N VAL A 538 -26.62 -30.24 -17.82
CA VAL A 538 -26.39 -30.50 -19.25
C VAL A 538 -27.55 -29.91 -20.07
N ASP A 539 -28.79 -30.15 -19.62
CA ASP A 539 -30.06 -29.67 -20.19
C ASP A 539 -30.18 -28.14 -20.33
N PHE A 540 -29.33 -27.37 -19.65
CA PHE A 540 -29.30 -25.91 -19.76
C PHE A 540 -28.85 -25.45 -21.16
N PHE A 541 -28.00 -26.24 -21.83
CA PHE A 541 -27.42 -25.86 -23.10
C PHE A 541 -28.24 -26.38 -24.27
N PRO A 542 -28.44 -25.59 -25.33
CA PRO A 542 -29.05 -26.09 -26.56
C PRO A 542 -28.19 -27.19 -27.19
N HIS A 543 -28.85 -28.22 -27.75
CA HIS A 543 -28.18 -29.35 -28.39
C HIS A 543 -27.23 -28.89 -29.50
N ARG A 544 -25.98 -29.38 -29.49
CA ARG A 544 -24.94 -29.13 -30.51
C ARG A 544 -24.77 -27.65 -30.87
N LEU A 545 -24.51 -26.81 -29.88
CA LEU A 545 -24.22 -25.40 -30.10
C LEU A 545 -22.86 -25.20 -30.78
N GLN A 546 -22.82 -24.53 -31.95
CA GLN A 546 -21.59 -24.37 -32.72
C GLN A 546 -21.31 -22.91 -33.12
N ALA A 547 -20.06 -22.63 -33.50
CA ALA A 547 -19.70 -21.36 -34.11
C ALA A 547 -20.49 -21.17 -35.42
N GLY A 548 -21.04 -19.97 -35.63
CA GLY A 548 -21.95 -19.66 -36.73
C GLY A 548 -23.43 -19.69 -36.35
N ASP A 549 -23.81 -20.31 -35.24
CA ASP A 549 -25.20 -20.27 -34.78
C ASP A 549 -25.57 -18.86 -34.31
N THR A 550 -26.80 -18.43 -34.61
CA THR A 550 -27.37 -17.17 -34.12
C THR A 550 -28.14 -17.47 -32.86
N VAL A 551 -27.70 -16.87 -31.75
CA VAL A 551 -28.25 -17.09 -30.42
C VAL A 551 -28.76 -15.81 -29.79
N ARG A 552 -29.77 -15.99 -28.96
CA ARG A 552 -30.23 -15.02 -27.97
C ARG A 552 -29.79 -15.50 -26.59
N VAL A 553 -28.84 -14.79 -26.00
CA VAL A 553 -28.34 -15.08 -24.65
C VAL A 553 -29.09 -14.21 -23.65
N TYR A 554 -29.84 -14.82 -22.76
CA TYR A 554 -30.50 -14.12 -21.65
C TYR A 554 -29.54 -14.08 -20.46
N TYR A 555 -29.30 -12.89 -19.94
CA TYR A 555 -28.39 -12.69 -18.82
C TYR A 555 -28.88 -11.57 -17.89
N LEU A 556 -28.50 -11.68 -16.62
CA LEU A 556 -28.87 -10.73 -15.59
C LEU A 556 -27.93 -9.51 -15.62
N GLU A 557 -28.53 -8.32 -15.71
CA GLU A 557 -27.88 -7.01 -15.77
C GLU A 557 -28.45 -6.11 -14.65
N ALA A 558 -27.64 -5.23 -14.08
CA ALA A 558 -28.13 -4.26 -13.08
C ALA A 558 -29.11 -3.24 -13.70
N LYS A 559 -30.19 -2.88 -12.99
CA LYS A 559 -31.19 -1.91 -13.48
C LYS A 559 -30.58 -0.56 -13.87
N PRO A 560 -30.94 0.04 -15.03
CA PRO A 560 -30.44 1.34 -15.47
C PRO A 560 -31.16 2.47 -14.72
N GLY A 561 -30.73 2.74 -13.50
CA GLY A 561 -31.09 3.92 -12.69
C GLY A 561 -29.91 4.50 -11.92
N SER A 562 -28.76 3.82 -11.98
CA SER A 562 -27.46 4.24 -11.47
C SER A 562 -26.57 4.40 -12.70
N GLY A 563 -26.06 5.61 -12.96
CA GLY A 563 -25.08 5.81 -14.03
C GLY A 563 -23.86 4.89 -13.86
N ASP A 564 -23.04 4.74 -14.91
CA ASP A 564 -21.83 3.89 -14.93
C ASP A 564 -20.84 4.16 -13.76
N LYS A 565 -21.01 5.28 -13.04
CA LYS A 565 -20.19 5.70 -11.90
C LYS A 565 -20.66 5.19 -10.52
N GLU A 566 -21.91 4.76 -10.35
CA GLU A 566 -22.47 4.45 -9.01
C GLU A 566 -22.57 2.95 -8.68
N VAL A 567 -22.29 2.04 -9.63
CA VAL A 567 -22.48 0.59 -9.41
C VAL A 567 -21.33 -0.05 -8.60
N ARG A 568 -20.20 0.64 -8.37
CA ARG A 568 -19.01 0.08 -7.68
C ARG A 568 -19.12 -0.02 -6.15
N GLY A 569 -20.30 0.27 -5.59
CA GLY A 569 -20.61 0.07 -4.17
C GLY A 569 -21.88 -0.76 -3.91
N LEU A 570 -22.58 -1.24 -4.93
CA LEU A 570 -23.85 -1.95 -4.74
C LEU A 570 -23.58 -3.40 -4.28
N ARG A 571 -24.04 -3.74 -3.07
CA ARG A 571 -24.49 -5.11 -2.77
C ARG A 571 -25.65 -5.40 -3.73
N LEU A 572 -25.38 -6.07 -4.86
CA LEU A 572 -26.45 -6.48 -5.78
C LEU A 572 -27.36 -7.46 -5.03
N SER A 573 -28.45 -6.96 -4.48
CA SER A 573 -29.58 -7.82 -4.11
C SER A 573 -30.15 -8.44 -5.40
N LYS A 574 -30.68 -9.67 -5.31
CA LYS A 574 -31.35 -10.36 -6.42
C LYS A 574 -32.47 -9.50 -7.04
N ASP A 575 -33.03 -8.55 -6.26
CA ASP A 575 -34.10 -7.61 -6.66
C ASP A 575 -33.64 -6.43 -7.54
N GLN A 576 -32.32 -6.19 -7.63
CA GLN A 576 -31.71 -5.11 -8.42
C GLN A 576 -31.22 -5.56 -9.81
N LEU A 577 -31.29 -6.87 -10.09
CA LEU A 577 -30.96 -7.44 -11.38
C LEU A 577 -32.21 -7.51 -12.26
N ARG A 578 -32.05 -7.14 -13.53
CA ARG A 578 -33.03 -7.28 -14.61
C ARG A 578 -32.51 -8.29 -15.60
N GLU A 579 -33.37 -9.18 -16.08
CA GLU A 579 -33.03 -10.03 -17.21
C GLU A 579 -33.05 -9.21 -18.51
N THR A 580 -31.90 -9.16 -19.17
CA THR A 580 -31.71 -8.58 -20.51
C THR A 580 -31.29 -9.69 -21.48
N TYR A 581 -31.42 -9.47 -22.79
CA TYR A 581 -30.96 -10.42 -23.80
C TYR A 581 -29.96 -9.78 -24.77
N PHE A 582 -29.04 -10.59 -25.29
CA PHE A 582 -28.11 -10.21 -26.35
C PHE A 582 -28.28 -11.14 -27.55
N ASP A 583 -28.65 -10.56 -28.69
CA ASP A 583 -28.85 -11.28 -29.95
C ASP A 583 -27.60 -11.15 -30.83
N GLY A 584 -27.03 -12.27 -31.25
CA GLY A 584 -25.91 -12.25 -32.19
C GLY A 584 -25.45 -13.62 -32.64
N THR A 585 -24.44 -13.63 -33.49
CA THR A 585 -23.86 -14.85 -34.03
C THR A 585 -22.63 -15.25 -33.21
N ILE A 586 -22.53 -16.54 -32.87
CA ILE A 586 -21.36 -17.09 -32.19
C ILE A 586 -20.16 -17.06 -33.13
N LEU A 587 -19.11 -16.34 -32.74
CA LEU A 587 -17.84 -16.31 -33.48
C LEU A 587 -16.97 -17.52 -33.16
N ASN A 588 -16.83 -17.83 -31.87
CA ASN A 588 -15.94 -18.88 -31.41
C ASN A 588 -16.23 -19.25 -29.95
N PHE A 589 -15.82 -20.46 -29.58
CA PHE A 589 -15.62 -20.89 -28.21
C PHE A 589 -14.13 -20.86 -27.87
N ARG A 590 -13.76 -20.36 -26.70
CA ARG A 590 -12.36 -20.27 -26.24
C ARG A 590 -12.23 -20.76 -24.80
N GLY A 591 -11.06 -21.30 -24.47
CA GLY A 591 -10.75 -21.80 -23.13
C GLY A 591 -11.12 -23.27 -22.96
N GLU A 592 -10.76 -23.82 -21.82
CA GLU A 592 -10.98 -25.21 -21.43
C GLU A 592 -11.93 -25.23 -20.23
N TYR A 593 -12.82 -26.23 -20.18
CA TYR A 593 -13.69 -26.52 -19.02
C TYR A 593 -14.38 -25.28 -18.39
N HIS A 594 -13.97 -24.89 -17.17
CA HIS A 594 -14.55 -23.79 -16.39
C HIS A 594 -14.22 -22.40 -16.94
N ALA A 595 -13.12 -22.28 -17.69
CA ALA A 595 -12.74 -21.05 -18.38
C ALA A 595 -13.34 -20.95 -19.79
N ARG A 596 -14.23 -21.87 -20.17
CA ARG A 596 -14.88 -21.89 -21.48
C ARG A 596 -15.78 -20.66 -21.65
N THR A 597 -15.48 -19.87 -22.67
CA THR A 597 -16.18 -18.64 -23.03
C THR A 597 -16.71 -18.72 -24.45
N MET A 598 -17.93 -18.23 -24.64
CA MET A 598 -18.56 -18.05 -25.94
C MET A 598 -18.48 -16.58 -26.36
N THR A 599 -17.93 -16.30 -27.53
CA THR A 599 -17.92 -14.94 -28.10
C THR A 599 -19.08 -14.77 -29.07
N VAL A 600 -20.03 -13.90 -28.75
CA VAL A 600 -21.20 -13.59 -29.58
C VAL A 600 -21.04 -12.19 -30.17
N ARG A 601 -21.23 -12.06 -31.48
CA ARG A 601 -21.12 -10.79 -32.21
C ARG A 601 -22.47 -10.34 -32.74
N ALA A 602 -22.78 -9.06 -32.54
CA ALA A 602 -23.95 -8.40 -33.10
C ALA A 602 -23.53 -7.13 -33.85
N MET A 603 -24.18 -6.84 -34.97
CA MET A 603 -24.02 -5.53 -35.63
C MET A 603 -25.18 -4.64 -35.18
N ILE A 604 -24.85 -3.50 -34.58
CA ILE A 604 -25.85 -2.52 -34.11
C ILE A 604 -25.78 -1.29 -35.02
N GLY A 605 -26.92 -0.89 -35.60
CA GLY A 605 -27.05 0.26 -36.52
C GLY A 605 -27.50 -0.13 -37.94
N LYS A 606 -27.89 0.87 -38.75
CA LYS A 606 -28.30 0.71 -40.17
C LYS A 606 -27.36 1.51 -41.07
N GLY A 607 -26.85 0.91 -42.15
CA GLY A 607 -26.04 1.61 -43.17
C GLY A 607 -24.58 1.84 -42.77
N LEU A 608 -24.01 2.98 -43.15
CA LEU A 608 -22.58 3.33 -42.93
C LEU A 608 -22.17 3.48 -41.45
N SER A 609 -23.13 3.61 -40.52
CA SER A 609 -22.88 3.75 -39.08
C SER A 609 -22.98 2.43 -38.29
N SER A 610 -22.98 1.28 -38.97
CA SER A 610 -23.05 -0.01 -38.28
C SER A 610 -21.79 -0.28 -37.47
N VAL A 611 -21.93 -0.48 -36.16
CA VAL A 611 -20.84 -0.84 -35.24
C VAL A 611 -20.99 -2.30 -34.83
N GLY A 612 -19.91 -3.07 -34.96
CA GLY A 612 -19.86 -4.45 -34.47
C GLY A 612 -19.57 -4.49 -32.99
N TYR A 613 -20.51 -5.01 -32.19
CA TYR A 613 -20.34 -5.28 -30.77
C TYR A 613 -20.06 -6.77 -30.56
N GLU A 614 -19.10 -7.08 -29.69
CA GLU A 614 -18.77 -8.45 -29.31
C GLU A 614 -18.92 -8.60 -27.79
N PHE A 615 -19.74 -9.57 -27.39
CA PHE A 615 -19.89 -9.98 -25.99
C PHE A 615 -19.19 -11.32 -25.77
N GLN A 616 -18.50 -11.45 -24.64
CA GLN A 616 -17.89 -12.70 -24.21
C GLN A 616 -18.63 -13.22 -22.99
N PHE A 617 -19.31 -14.35 -23.14
CA PHE A 617 -20.10 -15.00 -22.10
C PHE A 617 -19.35 -16.21 -21.55
N PRO A 618 -19.01 -16.26 -20.24
CA PRO A 618 -18.54 -17.49 -19.61
C PRO A 618 -19.70 -18.48 -19.52
N MET A 619 -19.55 -19.66 -20.11
CA MET A 619 -20.67 -20.57 -20.36
C MET A 619 -21.40 -21.04 -19.09
N HIS A 620 -20.65 -21.23 -18.00
CA HIS A 620 -21.20 -21.64 -16.69
C HIS A 620 -21.43 -20.45 -15.74
N SER A 621 -21.46 -19.21 -16.25
CA SER A 621 -21.72 -18.06 -15.38
C SER A 621 -23.12 -18.15 -14.77
N PRO A 622 -23.28 -17.90 -13.45
CA PRO A 622 -24.59 -17.87 -12.82
C PRO A 622 -25.47 -16.72 -13.33
N LEU A 623 -24.88 -15.69 -13.96
CA LEU A 623 -25.61 -14.59 -14.59
C LEU A 623 -26.37 -14.99 -15.85
N ILE A 624 -26.00 -16.10 -16.51
CA ILE A 624 -26.68 -16.54 -17.72
C ILE A 624 -27.91 -17.33 -17.29
N THR A 625 -29.08 -16.85 -17.69
CA THR A 625 -30.36 -17.48 -17.36
C THR A 625 -30.74 -18.55 -18.36
N ARG A 626 -30.52 -18.31 -19.66
CA ARG A 626 -30.76 -19.28 -20.74
C ARG A 626 -30.09 -18.85 -22.04
N ILE A 627 -29.79 -19.82 -22.90
CA ILE A 627 -29.29 -19.59 -24.26
C ILE A 627 -30.34 -20.15 -25.22
N GLN A 628 -30.90 -19.31 -26.08
CA GLN A 628 -31.87 -19.73 -27.08
C GLN A 628 -31.23 -19.67 -28.47
N VAL A 629 -31.30 -20.77 -29.23
CA VAL A 629 -30.85 -20.76 -30.63
C VAL A 629 -31.97 -20.23 -31.51
N MET A 630 -31.68 -19.17 -32.26
CA MET A 630 -32.63 -18.55 -33.19
C MET A 630 -32.48 -19.11 -34.60
N ARG A 631 -31.24 -19.41 -35.02
CA ARG A 631 -30.94 -19.94 -36.35
C ARG A 631 -29.62 -20.71 -36.33
N ARG A 632 -29.61 -21.91 -36.90
CA ARG A 632 -28.40 -22.71 -37.10
C ARG A 632 -27.63 -22.22 -38.33
N GLY A 633 -26.33 -21.95 -38.13
CA GLY A 633 -25.46 -21.41 -39.17
C GLY A 633 -24.45 -22.45 -39.66
N PHE A 634 -24.32 -22.57 -40.98
CA PHE A 634 -23.32 -23.43 -41.62
C PHE A 634 -22.08 -22.61 -42.02
N ILE A 635 -20.95 -22.86 -41.36
CA ILE A 635 -19.67 -22.18 -41.62
C ILE A 635 -18.68 -23.01 -42.45
N GLY A 636 -19.13 -24.13 -43.03
CA GLY A 636 -18.29 -25.04 -43.81
C GLY A 636 -17.29 -25.80 -42.94
N ARG A 637 -16.04 -25.92 -43.42
CA ARG A 637 -14.94 -26.59 -42.69
C ARG A 637 -14.22 -25.69 -41.67
N ASN A 638 -14.67 -24.46 -41.50
CA ASN A 638 -14.01 -23.50 -40.62
C ASN A 638 -14.29 -23.85 -39.14
N LYS A 639 -13.27 -23.76 -38.29
CA LYS A 639 -13.40 -24.00 -36.84
C LYS A 639 -14.07 -22.83 -36.10
N ASN A 640 -14.07 -21.64 -36.69
CA ASN A 640 -14.64 -20.42 -36.11
C ASN A 640 -15.18 -19.49 -37.20
N ALA A 641 -16.01 -18.54 -36.81
CA ALA A 641 -16.64 -17.58 -37.70
C ALA A 641 -15.96 -16.20 -37.70
N TYR A 642 -14.64 -16.13 -37.43
CA TYR A 642 -13.92 -14.84 -37.39
C TYR A 642 -13.94 -14.07 -38.72
N PHE A 643 -14.17 -14.76 -39.83
CA PHE A 643 -14.34 -14.13 -41.15
C PHE A 643 -15.51 -13.12 -41.17
N LEU A 644 -16.52 -13.26 -40.28
CA LEU A 644 -17.60 -12.29 -40.12
C LEU A 644 -17.12 -10.92 -39.64
N ARG A 645 -15.90 -10.81 -39.10
CA ARG A 645 -15.31 -9.51 -38.74
C ARG A 645 -14.93 -8.68 -39.97
N GLY A 646 -14.57 -9.35 -41.07
CA GLY A 646 -14.17 -8.72 -42.32
C GLY A 646 -15.29 -8.61 -43.35
N MET A 647 -16.48 -9.16 -43.07
CA MET A 647 -17.63 -9.11 -43.97
C MET A 647 -18.49 -7.88 -43.68
N VAL A 648 -18.82 -7.13 -44.74
CA VAL A 648 -19.67 -5.92 -44.66
C VAL A 648 -20.87 -6.08 -45.61
N GLY A 649 -22.06 -5.66 -45.18
CA GLY A 649 -23.28 -5.67 -45.99
C GLY A 649 -23.96 -7.05 -46.15
N LYS A 650 -24.62 -7.31 -47.29
CA LYS A 650 -25.40 -8.55 -47.58
C LYS A 650 -24.58 -9.85 -47.50
N ARG A 651 -23.25 -9.75 -47.44
CA ARG A 651 -22.31 -10.87 -47.25
C ARG A 651 -22.20 -11.34 -45.79
N ASN A 652 -22.78 -10.63 -44.82
CA ASN A 652 -22.80 -11.04 -43.40
C ASN A 652 -23.80 -12.17 -43.07
N ILE A 653 -24.47 -12.77 -44.06
CA ILE A 653 -25.47 -13.80 -43.82
C ILE A 653 -24.81 -15.17 -43.93
N ILE A 654 -24.75 -15.90 -42.82
CA ILE A 654 -24.27 -17.28 -42.79
C ILE A 654 -25.34 -18.20 -43.41
N PRO A 655 -24.96 -19.10 -44.33
CA PRO A 655 -25.88 -20.11 -44.88
C PRO A 655 -26.59 -20.90 -43.75
N ILE A 656 -27.84 -21.30 -43.98
CA ILE A 656 -28.59 -22.10 -43.01
C ILE A 656 -28.08 -23.54 -43.04
N ASP A 657 -27.86 -24.12 -41.87
CA ASP A 657 -27.64 -25.55 -41.73
C ASP A 657 -29.00 -26.27 -41.73
N LYS A 658 -29.35 -26.89 -42.86
CA LYS A 658 -30.68 -27.52 -43.06
C LYS A 658 -30.88 -28.72 -42.13
N GLU A 659 -29.86 -29.57 -41.99
CA GLU A 659 -29.91 -30.79 -41.19
C GLU A 659 -30.12 -30.47 -39.71
N ARG A 660 -29.34 -29.52 -39.15
CA ARG A 660 -29.51 -29.12 -37.75
C ARG A 660 -30.82 -28.36 -37.51
N THR A 661 -31.34 -27.66 -38.52
CA THR A 661 -32.64 -27.01 -38.43
C THR A 661 -33.80 -28.03 -38.42
N GLU A 662 -33.71 -29.11 -39.20
CA GLU A 662 -34.69 -30.20 -39.19
C GLU A 662 -34.66 -31.00 -37.88
N MET A 663 -33.47 -31.20 -37.33
CA MET A 663 -33.29 -31.79 -35.99
C MET A 663 -33.96 -30.94 -34.90
N ASP A 664 -33.76 -29.62 -34.90
CA ASP A 664 -34.41 -28.73 -33.92
C ASP A 664 -35.95 -28.79 -34.03
N LYS A 665 -36.50 -28.94 -35.26
CA LYS A 665 -37.95 -29.15 -35.46
C LYS A 665 -38.42 -30.46 -34.86
N ARG A 666 -37.71 -31.56 -35.13
CA ARG A 666 -38.03 -32.87 -34.56
C ARG A 666 -38.01 -32.84 -33.03
N TYR A 667 -37.04 -32.15 -32.43
CA TYR A 667 -37.00 -31.98 -30.97
C TYR A 667 -38.11 -31.06 -30.44
N ALA A 668 -38.57 -30.07 -31.22
CA ALA A 668 -39.73 -29.28 -30.85
C ALA A 668 -41.02 -30.13 -30.87
N ASP A 669 -41.18 -30.98 -31.89
CA ASP A 669 -42.33 -31.89 -32.00
C ASP A 669 -42.35 -32.91 -30.85
N LEU A 670 -41.20 -33.49 -30.49
CA LEU A 670 -41.07 -34.39 -29.33
C LEU A 670 -41.43 -33.72 -27.99
N ARG A 671 -41.08 -32.43 -27.81
CA ARG A 671 -41.50 -31.66 -26.63
C ARG A 671 -43.01 -31.41 -26.59
N LEU A 672 -43.63 -31.15 -27.75
CA LEU A 672 -45.08 -30.96 -27.83
C LEU A 672 -45.85 -32.26 -27.54
N ASP A 673 -45.30 -33.39 -27.95
CA ASP A 673 -45.88 -34.73 -27.71
C ASP A 673 -45.60 -35.26 -26.29
N GLY A 674 -44.88 -34.51 -25.44
CA GLY A 674 -44.53 -34.92 -24.07
C GLY A 674 -43.49 -36.06 -24.00
N ARG A 675 -42.78 -36.33 -25.09
CA ARG A 675 -41.73 -37.37 -25.21
C ARG A 675 -40.34 -36.75 -25.11
N GLU A 676 -40.13 -35.94 -24.09
CA GLU A 676 -38.87 -35.20 -23.90
C GLU A 676 -37.68 -36.12 -23.64
N ASP A 677 -37.92 -37.30 -23.04
CA ASP A 677 -36.92 -38.33 -22.74
C ASP A 677 -36.23 -38.90 -23.99
N GLU A 678 -36.83 -38.72 -25.18
CA GLU A 678 -36.26 -39.16 -26.45
C GLU A 678 -35.31 -38.13 -27.10
N ILE A 679 -35.19 -36.94 -26.52
CA ILE A 679 -34.27 -35.90 -26.97
C ILE A 679 -32.89 -36.23 -26.39
N PRO A 680 -31.86 -36.46 -27.22
CA PRO A 680 -30.52 -36.72 -26.72
C PRO A 680 -30.03 -35.54 -25.89
N ASP A 681 -29.36 -35.85 -24.78
CA ASP A 681 -28.71 -34.86 -23.93
C ASP A 681 -27.90 -33.89 -24.79
N PRO A 682 -27.98 -32.59 -24.54
CA PRO A 682 -27.22 -31.63 -25.31
C PRO A 682 -25.72 -31.88 -25.13
N GLU A 683 -25.05 -32.22 -26.23
CA GLU A 683 -23.60 -32.16 -26.32
C GLU A 683 -23.18 -30.70 -26.09
N TYR A 684 -22.78 -30.40 -24.86
CA TYR A 684 -22.03 -29.21 -24.53
C TYR A 684 -20.87 -29.09 -25.54
N PRO A 685 -20.46 -27.89 -26.02
CA PRO A 685 -19.33 -27.75 -26.93
C PRO A 685 -18.00 -28.07 -26.22
N GLN A 686 -17.83 -29.35 -25.92
CA GLN A 686 -16.67 -30.04 -25.38
C GLN A 686 -15.82 -30.50 -26.55
N GLN A 687 -14.52 -30.31 -26.44
CA GLN A 687 -13.58 -31.01 -27.30
C GLN A 687 -13.53 -32.48 -26.85
N GLU A 688 -13.13 -33.42 -27.72
CA GLU A 688 -13.05 -34.85 -27.35
C GLU A 688 -12.16 -35.08 -26.11
N TRP A 689 -11.18 -34.21 -25.87
CA TRP A 689 -10.30 -34.21 -24.69
C TRP A 689 -10.82 -33.40 -23.49
N ASP A 690 -11.98 -32.75 -23.59
CA ASP A 690 -12.68 -32.14 -22.44
C ASP A 690 -13.43 -33.21 -21.61
N THR A 691 -13.55 -34.45 -22.11
CA THR A 691 -13.96 -35.62 -21.32
C THR A 691 -12.81 -36.00 -20.39
N TYR A 692 -12.97 -35.77 -19.08
CA TYR A 692 -11.88 -36.05 -18.14
C TYR A 692 -11.67 -37.57 -18.00
N PRO A 693 -10.46 -38.12 -18.22
CA PRO A 693 -10.18 -39.49 -17.82
C PRO A 693 -10.26 -39.54 -16.29
N LEU A 694 -11.10 -40.42 -15.74
CA LEU A 694 -11.09 -40.70 -14.30
C LEU A 694 -9.64 -40.94 -13.86
N PRO A 695 -9.16 -40.29 -12.78
CA PRO A 695 -7.87 -40.66 -12.22
C PRO A 695 -7.96 -42.10 -11.74
N VAL A 696 -7.21 -43.00 -12.40
CA VAL A 696 -7.18 -44.46 -12.15
C VAL A 696 -6.91 -44.81 -10.68
N TRP A 697 -6.31 -43.91 -9.90
CA TRP A 697 -5.93 -44.14 -8.51
C TRP A 697 -7.02 -43.78 -7.48
N LYS A 698 -8.22 -43.37 -7.90
CA LYS A 698 -9.32 -42.97 -6.98
C LYS A 698 -10.55 -43.89 -7.02
N GLN A 699 -10.45 -45.06 -7.66
CA GLN A 699 -11.51 -46.07 -7.66
C GLN A 699 -11.46 -47.01 -6.43
N ASP A 700 -10.40 -46.98 -5.62
CA ASP A 700 -10.09 -48.04 -4.65
C ASP A 700 -9.88 -47.59 -3.17
N MET A 701 -10.41 -46.47 -2.70
CA MET A 701 -10.29 -46.10 -1.26
C MET A 701 -11.64 -46.08 -0.53
N ALA A 702 -11.68 -46.78 0.61
CA ALA A 702 -12.89 -47.23 1.31
C ALA A 702 -13.50 -46.22 2.30
N ASP A 703 -12.91 -45.04 2.46
CA ASP A 703 -13.12 -44.21 3.66
C ASP A 703 -13.91 -42.93 3.38
N TRP A 704 -14.44 -42.76 2.16
CA TRP A 704 -15.27 -41.60 1.82
C TRP A 704 -16.74 -41.90 2.14
N ASN A 705 -17.24 -41.31 3.23
CA ASN A 705 -18.67 -41.35 3.56
C ASN A 705 -19.39 -40.14 2.96
N GLU A 706 -20.07 -40.36 1.84
CA GLU A 706 -20.81 -39.33 1.10
C GLU A 706 -22.03 -38.80 1.89
N GLU A 707 -22.50 -39.54 2.90
CA GLU A 707 -23.69 -39.22 3.71
C GLU A 707 -23.45 -38.14 4.78
N GLU A 708 -22.18 -37.88 5.17
CA GLU A 708 -21.84 -36.86 6.18
C GLU A 708 -21.64 -35.44 5.58
N TYR A 709 -21.76 -35.29 4.26
CA TYR A 709 -21.64 -34.00 3.61
C TYR A 709 -22.96 -33.21 3.68
N ASP A 710 -23.00 -32.17 4.54
CA ASP A 710 -24.13 -31.23 4.65
C ASP A 710 -23.82 -29.89 3.95
N PRO A 711 -24.36 -29.65 2.73
CA PRO A 711 -24.12 -28.42 1.96
C PRO A 711 -24.65 -27.16 2.66
N SER A 712 -25.59 -27.29 3.60
CA SER A 712 -26.21 -26.15 4.30
C SER A 712 -25.28 -25.49 5.31
N LYS A 713 -24.22 -26.20 5.76
CA LYS A 713 -23.18 -25.68 6.67
C LYS A 713 -22.08 -24.89 5.96
N VAL A 714 -22.13 -24.79 4.62
CA VAL A 714 -21.16 -24.08 3.77
C VAL A 714 -21.74 -22.77 3.21
N ASP A 715 -23.01 -22.45 3.48
CA ASP A 715 -23.66 -21.25 2.96
C ASP A 715 -23.42 -20.01 3.84
N GLN A 716 -22.36 -19.26 3.51
CA GLN A 716 -22.39 -17.82 3.63
C GLN A 716 -21.98 -17.21 2.29
N ARG A 717 -22.98 -16.89 1.46
CA ARG A 717 -22.82 -16.07 0.26
C ARG A 717 -21.95 -14.85 0.56
N SER A 718 -20.73 -14.85 0.04
CA SER A 718 -19.81 -13.75 0.29
C SER A 718 -20.00 -12.63 -0.73
N ASP A 719 -19.88 -11.38 -0.27
CA ASP A 719 -19.85 -10.15 -1.09
C ASP A 719 -18.82 -10.21 -2.26
N TYR A 720 -17.94 -11.22 -2.29
CA TYR A 720 -16.98 -11.51 -3.34
C TYR A 720 -17.64 -11.96 -4.66
N GLU A 721 -18.67 -12.80 -4.60
CA GLU A 721 -19.34 -13.33 -5.81
C GLU A 721 -20.00 -12.20 -6.62
N THR A 722 -20.64 -11.28 -5.91
CA THR A 722 -21.25 -10.08 -6.46
C THR A 722 -20.23 -9.15 -7.15
N ARG A 723 -18.99 -9.08 -6.62
CA ARG A 723 -17.91 -8.21 -7.14
C ARG A 723 -17.18 -8.81 -8.33
N VAL A 724 -17.00 -10.13 -8.38
CA VAL A 724 -16.33 -10.82 -9.49
C VAL A 724 -17.20 -10.77 -10.74
N ILE A 725 -18.50 -10.92 -10.54
CA ILE A 725 -19.50 -10.94 -11.60
C ILE A 725 -19.72 -9.53 -12.21
N ALA A 726 -19.67 -8.47 -11.40
CA ALA A 726 -19.79 -7.08 -11.86
C ALA A 726 -18.56 -6.56 -12.65
N LYS A 727 -17.44 -7.29 -12.65
CA LYS A 727 -16.18 -6.87 -13.30
C LYS A 727 -16.10 -7.21 -14.80
N TYR A 728 -17.06 -7.94 -15.35
CA TYR A 728 -17.05 -8.38 -16.74
C TYR A 728 -18.04 -7.59 -17.60
N ARG A 729 -17.66 -6.37 -18.02
CA ARG A 729 -18.33 -5.69 -19.14
C ARG A 729 -17.36 -4.92 -20.05
N MET A 730 -17.62 -5.11 -21.35
CA MET A 730 -17.09 -4.48 -22.56
C MET A 730 -15.56 -4.39 -22.72
N ARG A 731 -15.01 -5.23 -23.60
CA ARG A 731 -13.71 -4.98 -24.23
C ARG A 731 -13.94 -4.17 -25.51
N PRO A 732 -13.50 -2.91 -25.61
CA PRO A 732 -13.42 -2.25 -26.90
C PRO A 732 -12.44 -3.02 -27.80
N SER A 733 -12.77 -3.12 -29.09
CA SER A 733 -11.90 -3.73 -30.10
C SER A 733 -10.51 -3.09 -30.04
N ARG A 734 -9.48 -3.94 -30.03
CA ARG A 734 -8.07 -3.57 -29.80
C ARG A 734 -7.42 -2.81 -30.98
N THR A 735 -8.18 -2.50 -32.02
CA THR A 735 -7.71 -1.80 -33.23
C THR A 735 -8.66 -0.67 -33.59
N GLY A 736 -8.45 0.50 -32.97
CA GLY A 736 -9.12 1.74 -33.31
C GLY A 736 -8.67 2.39 -34.62
N LYS A 737 -8.55 1.60 -35.71
CA LYS A 737 -8.43 2.08 -37.11
C LYS A 737 -8.98 1.01 -38.06
N TYR A 738 -9.95 1.40 -38.89
CA TYR A 738 -10.32 0.69 -40.11
C TYR A 738 -9.44 1.24 -41.24
N GLY A 739 -8.86 0.38 -42.08
CA GLY A 739 -8.43 0.79 -43.42
C GLY A 739 -9.67 0.91 -44.31
N THR A 740 -9.84 1.87 -45.19
CA THR A 740 -8.99 2.93 -45.75
C THR A 740 -9.59 4.31 -45.53
#